data_AF-A0A9X1CDG9-F1
#
_entry.id   AF-A0A9X1CDG9-F1
#
_cell.length_a   1.000
_cell.length_b   1.000
_cell.length_c   1.000
_cell.angle_alpha   90.00
_cell.angle_beta   90.00
_cell.angle_gamma   90.00
#
_symmetry.space_group_name_H-M   'P 1'
#
loop_
_entity.id
_entity.type
_entity.pdbx_description
1 polymer ?
#
loop_
_entity_poly.entity_id
_entity_poly.type
_entity_poly.pdbx_seq_one_letter_code
_entity_poly.pdbx_strand_id
1 'polypeptide(L)'
;MKQNFTQKGITAPIFLKKKISIILLFFIGFYTAQAQFVHPGLTHKQSDLDRMKDMVNAQLDPWYSSYQEMVSDQKSSYDYVVQGDASFTELGRDSNVNYGAWNSDIRAAYYNALRWYIEGDTRHADKAIEIFKAWSNLTSVTSGGTEALSGGIAYIMIEAAEIIKSTYTGWSDSDIKAFEDMLVYPGYSTTTEPDNIRTNTTFYWSAYQGDPVRHGNQGLSGWRTILAMGIFLDNEIMYDRALRYVQGLPHREDDLPYPAGPNTSDAITASGDYADTYSITRGYDVEDYGYNELMNYYIWDNGQCQESSRDQQHTMFGIGLLTSMAEMAWNQGDDLYSFTNDRLLLGLEYNMRFNVSAIQSYDDQPNPWEPSVSSGEFREGFDRTGRWYSKAISPVGVGEFPGIRPVFEMPVAHYYGRGFKTEEEVKWITRARDKAIELSSYEAAGWTNDALGWGALTARRPMYCYGDPISGFDGLGLPLYAMHDISNTIEAENFDYDPSKNGEGRVYHDKSATNTAGAYRVFDSVDIEELGDDNYNITAIEAGEWLTYTISVPETALYSFSINYAASQADGTIKLTFNGEDKTEAISVPVNSSDDSDNSDWGSLQIAEDMLLNKGVQSLKISFGGTSEAFKLDNFTITKTGIVKEDQDIQFYTLPYHVLGSEDFDPMATSSSELVVSYTSSNESVATIVDGKVHLVGTGVTTISAFQDGNDAFNPAPEVTQELNVVAQIGGTLDVIVDADAYVHESKANDNFGDVTSMVTKLDARYVYLKFDLSTVPGPIVSAKLRMYQRTRYEDLRVIYDVADDSWVESEITWNNKPSYENERSSVTTIPSTWSEWDASSYVAQEYNNDKVISMAIKDPANSGIGIDWYSKEFEDNLPPQLVIEYYDEALGIEYNDRTVALYPNPATNQFSISRAAGANMAIYNVLGKLVLKTQIQDNEQTIDVSQFNSGIYFVRLNNNGILSTKKLIID
;
A
#
# COMPACT_ATOMS: atom_id res chain seq x y z
N MET A 1 2.90 76.19 10.29
CA MET A 1 2.89 77.36 11.19
C MET A 1 3.58 76.94 12.48
N LYS A 2 4.69 77.61 12.88
CA LYS A 2 5.21 77.80 14.26
C LYS A 2 5.27 76.56 15.20
N GLN A 3 6.29 76.25 15.99
CA GLN A 3 7.42 76.99 16.58
C GLN A 3 8.22 75.94 17.36
N ASN A 4 9.53 75.82 17.12
CA ASN A 4 10.62 76.15 18.06
C ASN A 4 10.42 75.80 19.54
N PHE A 5 11.36 75.02 20.11
CA PHE A 5 12.16 75.48 21.25
C PHE A 5 13.59 74.87 21.24
N THR A 6 14.54 75.77 20.98
CA THR A 6 15.99 75.77 21.28
C THR A 6 16.27 75.62 22.79
N GLN A 7 17.19 74.75 23.22
CA GLN A 7 18.66 74.93 23.35
C GLN A 7 19.12 75.81 24.54
N LYS A 8 19.99 75.25 25.41
CA LYS A 8 21.09 75.89 26.20
C LYS A 8 21.66 74.89 27.21
N GLY A 9 22.95 74.76 27.48
CA GLY A 9 24.16 75.50 27.06
C GLY A 9 25.40 74.83 27.71
N ILE A 10 26.55 74.84 27.02
CA ILE A 10 27.74 75.69 27.33
C ILE A 10 28.56 75.12 28.52
N THR A 11 29.52 74.22 28.28
CA THR A 11 30.98 74.39 28.01
C THR A 11 31.86 74.92 29.15
N ALA A 12 32.87 74.12 29.55
CA ALA A 12 34.23 74.53 29.98
C ALA A 12 35.18 73.27 29.98
N PRO A 13 36.53 73.39 30.01
CA PRO A 13 37.36 73.06 28.83
C PRO A 13 38.56 72.09 29.04
N ILE A 14 38.97 71.48 27.92
CA ILE A 14 40.33 71.28 27.37
C ILE A 14 41.47 70.85 28.31
N PHE A 15 42.09 69.68 28.03
CA PHE A 15 43.53 69.58 27.71
C PHE A 15 43.91 68.31 26.91
N LEU A 16 44.33 68.57 25.67
CA LEU A 16 45.17 67.82 24.72
C LEU A 16 45.84 66.50 25.15
N LYS A 17 45.72 65.48 24.27
CA LYS A 17 46.86 64.77 23.66
C LYS A 17 46.44 64.04 22.38
N LYS A 18 47.12 64.34 21.27
CA LYS A 18 46.93 63.75 19.94
C LYS A 18 47.13 62.22 19.97
N LYS A 19 46.16 61.48 19.45
CA LYS A 19 46.36 60.17 18.82
C LYS A 19 45.66 60.18 17.47
N ILE A 20 46.33 59.61 16.48
CA ILE A 20 45.87 59.44 15.10
C ILE A 20 44.64 58.53 15.12
N SER A 21 43.49 59.03 14.65
CA SER A 21 42.28 58.23 14.43
C SER A 21 42.15 57.94 12.94
N ILE A 22 42.22 56.65 12.61
CA ILE A 22 41.80 56.06 11.35
C ILE A 22 40.29 56.28 11.24
N ILE A 23 39.84 56.97 10.19
CA ILE A 23 38.42 57.03 9.83
C ILE A 23 38.09 55.72 9.12
N LEU A 24 37.49 54.78 9.85
CA LEU A 24 36.75 53.67 9.24
C LEU A 24 35.40 54.23 8.78
N LEU A 25 35.23 54.36 7.47
CA LEU A 25 33.91 54.48 6.84
C LEU A 25 33.22 53.12 6.95
N PHE A 26 32.30 52.96 7.89
CA PHE A 26 31.33 51.87 7.87
C PHE A 26 30.32 52.14 6.75
N PHE A 27 30.53 51.52 5.59
CA PHE A 27 29.43 51.24 4.67
C PHE A 27 28.66 50.07 5.25
N ILE A 28 27.55 50.34 5.96
CA ILE A 28 26.53 49.32 6.21
C ILE A 28 25.76 49.20 4.90
N GLY A 29 26.19 48.28 4.04
CA GLY A 29 25.33 47.77 2.99
C GLY A 29 24.25 46.95 3.65
N PHE A 30 23.01 47.42 3.61
CA PHE A 30 21.86 46.55 3.83
C PHE A 30 21.82 45.59 2.64
N TYR A 31 22.44 44.42 2.78
CA TYR A 31 22.09 43.28 1.96
C TYR A 31 20.76 42.77 2.50
N THR A 32 19.68 42.96 1.74
CA THR A 32 18.49 42.12 1.92
C THR A 32 18.92 40.72 1.51
N ALA A 33 18.97 39.78 2.45
CA ALA A 33 19.17 38.38 2.13
C ALA A 33 18.01 37.94 1.23
N GLN A 34 18.33 37.36 0.07
CA GLN A 34 17.36 36.70 -0.79
C GLN A 34 16.71 35.56 0.00
N ALA A 35 15.39 35.39 -0.11
CA ALA A 35 14.69 34.27 0.51
C ALA A 35 15.31 32.96 0.04
N GLN A 36 15.40 32.01 0.97
CA GLN A 36 15.92 30.68 0.71
C GLN A 36 14.78 29.68 0.75
N PHE A 37 14.88 28.69 -0.12
CA PHE A 37 13.86 27.67 -0.29
C PHE A 37 14.30 26.34 0.31
N VAL A 38 13.31 25.56 0.74
CA VAL A 38 13.49 24.16 1.10
C VAL A 38 13.71 23.36 -0.18
N HIS A 39 14.69 22.44 -0.16
CA HIS A 39 15.03 21.55 -1.27
C HIS A 39 15.18 20.09 -0.80
N PRO A 40 14.56 19.09 -1.48
CA PRO A 40 13.52 19.31 -2.47
C PRO A 40 12.29 19.97 -1.82
N GLY A 41 11.65 20.91 -2.51
CA GLY A 41 10.52 21.64 -1.93
C GLY A 41 9.50 22.16 -2.94
N LEU A 42 9.42 21.52 -4.10
CA LEU A 42 8.29 21.68 -5.02
C LEU A 42 7.05 20.98 -4.45
N THR A 43 6.44 20.02 -5.15
CA THR A 43 5.31 19.28 -4.58
C THR A 43 5.74 18.15 -3.66
N HIS A 44 7.02 17.78 -3.66
CA HIS A 44 7.59 16.78 -2.75
C HIS A 44 8.68 17.40 -1.88
N LYS A 45 8.61 17.13 -0.57
CA LYS A 45 9.70 17.32 0.36
C LYS A 45 10.51 16.04 0.52
N GLN A 46 11.70 16.14 1.10
CA GLN A 46 12.54 14.98 1.41
C GLN A 46 11.76 13.93 2.24
N SER A 47 11.02 14.36 3.26
CA SER A 47 10.19 13.45 4.08
C SER A 47 9.03 12.81 3.32
N ASP A 48 8.54 13.44 2.24
CA ASP A 48 7.55 12.82 1.34
C ASP A 48 8.19 11.69 0.53
N LEU A 49 9.40 11.92 0.01
CA LEU A 49 10.17 10.91 -0.71
C LEU A 49 10.57 9.75 0.20
N ASP A 50 10.98 10.02 1.45
CA ASP A 50 11.25 9.01 2.48
C ASP A 50 10.01 8.15 2.74
N ARG A 51 8.85 8.77 2.93
CA ARG A 51 7.59 8.05 3.09
C ARG A 51 7.31 7.13 1.91
N MET A 52 7.46 7.62 0.67
CA MET A 52 7.25 6.80 -0.53
C MET A 52 8.14 5.56 -0.49
N LYS A 53 9.44 5.76 -0.24
CA LYS A 53 10.43 4.69 -0.14
C LYS A 53 10.06 3.67 0.93
N ASP A 54 9.74 4.14 2.13
CA ASP A 54 9.50 3.26 3.27
C ASP A 54 8.20 2.47 3.14
N MET A 55 7.14 3.09 2.63
CA MET A 55 5.86 2.41 2.38
C MET A 55 5.97 1.40 1.23
N VAL A 56 6.72 1.71 0.17
CA VAL A 56 6.99 0.77 -0.94
C VAL A 56 7.86 -0.40 -0.47
N ASN A 57 8.93 -0.13 0.28
CA ASN A 57 9.79 -1.17 0.85
C ASN A 57 9.05 -2.07 1.85
N ALA A 58 8.06 -1.51 2.54
CA ALA A 58 7.15 -2.25 3.41
C ALA A 58 6.05 -3.02 2.66
N GLN A 59 5.92 -2.82 1.35
CA GLN A 59 4.84 -3.36 0.51
C GLN A 59 3.44 -3.01 1.05
N LEU A 60 3.28 -1.80 1.59
CA LEU A 60 2.02 -1.33 2.17
C LEU A 60 1.16 -0.63 1.12
N ASP A 61 -0.08 -1.07 1.01
CA ASP A 61 -1.08 -0.43 0.17
C ASP A 61 -1.68 0.82 0.82
N PRO A 62 -2.03 1.86 0.03
CA PRO A 62 -2.03 1.88 -1.45
C PRO A 62 -0.71 2.30 -2.12
N TRP A 63 0.34 2.64 -1.36
CA TRP A 63 1.61 3.12 -1.94
C TRP A 63 2.27 2.07 -2.82
N TYR A 64 2.34 0.82 -2.35
CA TYR A 64 2.98 -0.26 -3.08
C TYR A 64 2.26 -0.58 -4.40
N SER A 65 0.94 -0.78 -4.37
CA SER A 65 0.16 -1.01 -5.60
C SER A 65 0.28 0.15 -6.60
N SER A 66 0.20 1.41 -6.14
CA SER A 66 0.37 2.58 -7.02
C SER A 66 1.78 2.63 -7.64
N TYR A 67 2.81 2.29 -6.87
CA TYR A 67 4.18 2.18 -7.38
C TYR A 67 4.34 1.04 -8.40
N GLN A 68 3.77 -0.15 -8.16
CA GLN A 68 3.82 -1.26 -9.11
C GLN A 68 3.15 -0.91 -10.44
N GLU A 69 2.04 -0.18 -10.40
CA GLU A 69 1.41 0.34 -11.62
C GLU A 69 2.30 1.34 -12.37
N MET A 70 2.96 2.26 -11.67
CA MET A 70 3.94 3.16 -12.29
C MET A 70 5.08 2.38 -12.96
N VAL A 71 5.62 1.36 -12.28
CA VAL A 71 6.70 0.50 -12.80
C VAL A 71 6.26 -0.26 -14.06
N SER A 72 4.97 -0.52 -14.24
CA SER A 72 4.43 -1.14 -15.45
C SER A 72 4.47 -0.22 -16.69
N ASP A 73 4.54 1.11 -16.52
CA ASP A 73 4.73 2.04 -17.64
C ASP A 73 6.20 2.01 -18.08
N GLN A 74 6.43 1.73 -19.37
CA GLN A 74 7.77 1.67 -19.98
C GLN A 74 8.60 2.95 -19.76
N LYS A 75 7.97 4.11 -19.56
CA LYS A 75 8.66 5.37 -19.26
C LYS A 75 9.37 5.35 -17.90
N SER A 76 8.99 4.46 -16.99
CA SER A 76 9.65 4.29 -15.69
C SER A 76 10.93 3.45 -15.78
N SER A 77 11.23 2.83 -16.92
CA SER A 77 12.43 2.01 -17.09
C SER A 77 13.68 2.87 -17.29
N TYR A 78 14.81 2.48 -16.67
CA TYR A 78 16.12 3.06 -17.00
C TYR A 78 16.58 2.68 -18.42
N ASP A 79 15.93 1.72 -19.08
CA ASP A 79 16.16 1.39 -20.50
C ASP A 79 15.27 2.22 -21.44
N TYR A 80 14.52 3.20 -20.92
CA TYR A 80 13.74 4.14 -21.73
C TYR A 80 14.63 4.82 -22.78
N VAL A 81 14.17 4.81 -24.03
CA VAL A 81 14.86 5.45 -25.15
C VAL A 81 14.44 6.92 -25.18
N VAL A 82 15.38 7.79 -24.81
CA VAL A 82 15.19 9.25 -24.84
C VAL A 82 14.81 9.70 -26.25
N GLN A 83 13.74 10.48 -26.37
CA GLN A 83 13.23 10.95 -27.66
C GLN A 83 13.75 12.33 -28.04
N GLY A 84 14.16 13.13 -27.05
CA GLY A 84 14.85 14.39 -27.22
C GLY A 84 16.25 14.20 -27.81
N ASP A 85 16.76 15.27 -28.40
CA ASP A 85 18.11 15.32 -28.98
C ASP A 85 18.71 16.68 -28.67
N ALA A 86 20.00 16.70 -28.29
CA ALA A 86 20.69 17.94 -27.93
C ALA A 86 20.77 18.96 -29.09
N SER A 87 20.46 18.58 -30.33
CA SER A 87 20.30 19.51 -31.47
C SER A 87 18.97 20.24 -31.49
N PHE A 88 18.00 19.87 -30.65
CA PHE A 88 16.72 20.55 -30.54
C PHE A 88 16.89 21.91 -29.87
N THR A 89 16.62 22.97 -30.63
CA THR A 89 16.67 24.37 -30.15
C THR A 89 15.27 24.99 -30.04
N GLU A 90 14.24 24.29 -30.49
CA GLU A 90 12.84 24.77 -30.49
C GLU A 90 11.90 23.71 -29.93
N LEU A 91 10.93 24.15 -29.14
CA LEU A 91 9.82 23.35 -28.62
C LEU A 91 8.51 24.13 -28.83
N GLY A 92 7.44 23.46 -29.24
CA GLY A 92 6.17 24.16 -29.41
C GLY A 92 4.96 23.26 -29.26
N ARG A 93 4.12 23.55 -28.26
CA ARG A 93 2.91 22.79 -27.93
C ARG A 93 1.86 22.86 -29.04
N ASP A 94 1.40 24.07 -29.37
CA ASP A 94 0.32 24.25 -30.35
C ASP A 94 0.84 24.16 -31.80
N SER A 95 2.13 24.46 -32.03
CA SER A 95 2.81 24.27 -33.31
C SER A 95 3.26 22.82 -33.55
N ASN A 96 3.13 21.95 -32.54
CA ASN A 96 3.56 20.55 -32.54
C ASN A 96 5.04 20.34 -32.91
N VAL A 97 5.89 21.32 -32.61
CA VAL A 97 7.34 21.24 -32.81
C VAL A 97 7.95 20.48 -31.63
N ASN A 98 8.50 19.28 -31.90
CA ASN A 98 9.13 18.39 -30.91
C ASN A 98 8.27 17.99 -29.69
N TYR A 99 6.99 18.36 -29.66
CA TYR A 99 6.14 18.24 -28.48
C TYR A 99 5.82 16.80 -28.08
N GLY A 100 5.69 15.87 -29.05
CA GLY A 100 5.48 14.45 -28.75
C GLY A 100 6.66 13.81 -28.00
N ALA A 101 7.89 14.15 -28.41
CA ALA A 101 9.11 13.72 -27.74
C ALA A 101 9.20 14.32 -26.34
N TRP A 102 8.98 15.64 -26.20
CA TRP A 102 8.93 16.33 -24.92
C TRP A 102 7.96 15.66 -23.95
N ASN A 103 6.72 15.39 -24.40
CA ASN A 103 5.70 14.78 -23.55
C ASN A 103 6.09 13.39 -23.02
N SER A 104 6.78 12.59 -23.83
CA SER A 104 7.23 11.27 -23.38
C SER A 104 8.39 11.39 -22.40
N ASP A 105 9.34 12.26 -22.72
CA ASP A 105 10.57 12.45 -21.96
C ASP A 105 10.34 13.10 -20.59
N ILE A 106 9.49 14.13 -20.46
CA ILE A 106 9.22 14.74 -19.14
C ILE A 106 8.62 13.72 -18.17
N ARG A 107 7.78 12.81 -18.68
CA ARG A 107 7.16 11.77 -17.87
C ARG A 107 8.18 10.72 -17.47
N ALA A 108 9.02 10.30 -18.41
CA ALA A 108 10.10 9.38 -18.13
C ALA A 108 11.10 9.94 -17.12
N ALA A 109 11.44 11.23 -17.22
CA ALA A 109 12.32 11.90 -16.25
C ALA A 109 11.74 11.87 -14.84
N TYR A 110 10.47 12.23 -14.67
CA TYR A 110 9.81 12.22 -13.36
C TYR A 110 9.72 10.81 -12.76
N TYR A 111 9.32 9.80 -13.55
CA TYR A 111 9.25 8.42 -13.08
C TYR A 111 10.61 7.88 -12.67
N ASN A 112 11.64 8.13 -13.47
CA ASN A 112 12.99 7.72 -13.15
C ASN A 112 13.53 8.49 -11.92
N ALA A 113 13.18 9.76 -11.72
CA ALA A 113 13.56 10.48 -10.50
C ALA A 113 12.93 9.86 -9.24
N LEU A 114 11.66 9.48 -9.29
CA LEU A 114 11.00 8.76 -8.18
C LEU A 114 11.64 7.39 -7.94
N ARG A 115 11.89 6.61 -9.00
CA ARG A 115 12.51 5.27 -8.89
C ARG A 115 13.93 5.33 -8.34
N TRP A 116 14.72 6.33 -8.74
CA TRP A 116 16.04 6.59 -8.15
C TRP A 116 15.93 6.69 -6.63
N TYR A 117 15.01 7.53 -6.14
CA TYR A 117 14.90 7.77 -4.71
C TYR A 117 14.40 6.55 -3.94
N ILE A 118 13.33 5.92 -4.45
CA ILE A 118 12.67 4.79 -3.80
C ILE A 118 13.59 3.56 -3.75
N GLU A 119 14.34 3.28 -4.81
CA GLU A 119 15.14 2.05 -4.93
C GLU A 119 16.63 2.24 -4.65
N GLY A 120 17.15 3.46 -4.78
CA GLY A 120 18.58 3.73 -4.73
C GLY A 120 19.38 3.23 -5.94
N ASP A 121 18.73 2.86 -7.04
CA ASP A 121 19.41 2.43 -8.28
C ASP A 121 19.80 3.63 -9.15
N THR A 122 21.10 3.94 -9.20
CA THR A 122 21.64 5.13 -9.87
C THR A 122 21.32 5.18 -11.36
N ARG A 123 21.02 4.05 -12.01
CA ARG A 123 20.65 4.01 -13.44
C ARG A 123 19.42 4.84 -13.74
N HIS A 124 18.50 4.95 -12.79
CA HIS A 124 17.32 5.80 -12.93
C HIS A 124 17.68 7.29 -12.85
N ALA A 125 18.55 7.68 -11.92
CA ALA A 125 19.03 9.07 -11.84
C ALA A 125 19.80 9.45 -13.12
N ASP A 126 20.67 8.56 -13.60
CA ASP A 126 21.41 8.74 -14.85
C ASP A 126 20.46 8.91 -16.05
N LYS A 127 19.36 8.14 -16.11
CA LYS A 127 18.34 8.27 -17.16
C LYS A 127 17.63 9.62 -17.11
N ALA A 128 17.26 10.10 -15.92
CA ALA A 128 16.67 11.43 -15.78
C ALA A 128 17.63 12.53 -16.25
N ILE A 129 18.92 12.44 -15.88
CA ILE A 129 19.96 13.38 -16.33
C ILE A 129 20.16 13.34 -17.85
N GLU A 130 20.16 12.15 -18.45
CA GLU A 130 20.24 11.99 -19.91
C GLU A 130 19.12 12.78 -20.61
N ILE A 131 17.90 12.69 -20.08
CA ILE A 131 16.75 13.45 -20.59
C ILE A 131 16.95 14.95 -20.39
N PHE A 132 17.35 15.42 -19.21
CA PHE A 132 17.59 16.86 -18.98
C PHE A 132 18.60 17.44 -19.98
N LYS A 133 19.68 16.70 -20.24
CA LYS A 133 20.73 17.10 -21.19
C LYS A 133 20.24 17.14 -22.63
N ALA A 134 19.36 16.21 -23.02
CA ALA A 134 18.80 16.18 -24.37
C ALA A 134 17.99 17.45 -24.71
N TRP A 135 17.44 18.14 -23.70
CA TRP A 135 16.60 19.33 -23.90
C TRP A 135 17.26 20.65 -23.49
N SER A 136 18.44 20.63 -22.87
CA SER A 136 19.09 21.83 -22.31
C SER A 136 19.54 22.88 -23.35
N ASN A 137 19.43 22.60 -24.66
CA ASN A 137 19.81 23.54 -25.73
C ASN A 137 18.62 24.31 -26.33
N LEU A 138 17.43 24.23 -25.74
CA LEU A 138 16.28 25.02 -26.19
C LEU A 138 16.57 26.52 -26.07
N THR A 139 16.31 27.24 -27.16
CA THR A 139 16.38 28.71 -27.22
C THR A 139 15.03 29.33 -27.59
N SER A 140 14.04 28.52 -27.94
CA SER A 140 12.70 28.98 -28.27
C SER A 140 11.63 27.99 -27.82
N VAL A 141 10.66 28.48 -27.06
CA VAL A 141 9.38 27.83 -26.79
C VAL A 141 8.32 28.58 -27.58
N THR A 142 7.92 28.05 -28.74
CA THR A 142 6.97 28.72 -29.63
C THR A 142 5.53 28.40 -29.25
N SER A 143 4.71 29.44 -29.12
CA SER A 143 3.38 29.25 -28.56
C SER A 143 2.34 28.77 -29.55
N GLY A 144 2.46 29.05 -30.85
CA GLY A 144 1.47 28.70 -31.90
C GLY A 144 0.01 29.12 -31.61
N GLY A 145 -0.24 29.79 -30.47
CA GLY A 145 -1.47 29.67 -29.69
C GLY A 145 -1.38 30.44 -28.35
N THR A 146 -1.20 29.76 -27.22
CA THR A 146 -1.20 30.41 -25.88
C THR A 146 0.17 30.42 -25.24
N GLU A 147 0.73 31.61 -24.97
CA GLU A 147 2.08 31.75 -24.39
C GLU A 147 2.17 31.07 -23.02
N ALA A 148 1.25 31.38 -22.09
CA ALA A 148 1.28 30.83 -20.73
C ALA A 148 1.18 29.30 -20.68
N LEU A 149 0.36 28.66 -21.53
CA LEU A 149 0.31 27.20 -21.65
C LEU A 149 1.62 26.63 -22.19
N SER A 150 2.29 27.34 -23.08
CA SER A 150 3.55 26.89 -23.67
C SER A 150 4.71 27.00 -22.70
N GLY A 151 4.73 28.05 -21.85
CA GLY A 151 5.63 28.08 -20.69
C GLY A 151 5.26 27.01 -19.65
N GLY A 152 3.96 26.75 -19.48
CA GLY A 152 3.38 25.84 -18.49
C GLY A 152 3.78 24.36 -18.58
N ILE A 153 4.32 23.92 -19.73
CA ILE A 153 4.68 22.52 -19.98
C ILE A 153 6.00 22.08 -19.32
N ALA A 154 6.75 23.00 -18.70
CA ALA A 154 8.02 22.70 -18.04
C ALA A 154 7.87 22.10 -16.65
N TYR A 155 6.73 22.32 -15.98
CA TYR A 155 6.52 21.96 -14.58
C TYR A 155 6.98 20.54 -14.21
N ILE A 156 6.56 19.51 -14.94
CA ILE A 156 6.92 18.10 -14.63
C ILE A 156 8.43 17.85 -14.81
N MET A 157 9.07 18.49 -15.80
CA MET A 157 10.52 18.37 -16.00
C MET A 157 11.28 19.02 -14.83
N ILE A 158 10.79 20.17 -14.33
CA ILE A 158 11.37 20.86 -13.19
C ILE A 158 11.18 20.04 -11.92
N GLU A 159 10.02 19.41 -11.72
CA GLU A 159 9.77 18.49 -10.60
C GLU A 159 10.78 17.33 -10.58
N ALA A 160 11.03 16.71 -11.74
CA ALA A 160 12.03 15.66 -11.86
C ALA A 160 13.45 16.17 -11.56
N ALA A 161 13.80 17.34 -12.11
CA ALA A 161 15.10 17.97 -11.92
C ALA A 161 15.35 18.34 -10.46
N GLU A 162 14.34 18.84 -9.74
CA GLU A 162 14.41 19.17 -8.32
C GLU A 162 14.75 17.95 -7.46
N ILE A 163 14.05 16.82 -7.68
CA ILE A 163 14.32 15.57 -6.97
C ILE A 163 15.77 15.15 -7.21
N ILE A 164 16.24 15.15 -8.46
CA ILE A 164 17.60 14.73 -8.79
C ILE A 164 18.65 15.71 -8.21
N LYS A 165 18.48 17.02 -8.40
CA LYS A 165 19.40 18.06 -7.90
C LYS A 165 19.56 17.97 -6.38
N SER A 166 18.48 17.66 -5.67
CA SER A 166 18.46 17.61 -4.20
C SER A 166 18.95 16.28 -3.61
N THR A 167 18.84 15.18 -4.36
CA THR A 167 19.05 13.82 -3.80
C THR A 167 20.16 13.02 -4.48
N TYR A 168 20.73 13.49 -5.58
CA TYR A 168 21.75 12.78 -6.35
C TYR A 168 22.92 13.68 -6.75
N THR A 169 24.14 13.22 -6.44
CA THR A 169 25.38 13.98 -6.65
C THR A 169 26.01 13.75 -8.03
N GLY A 170 25.46 12.87 -8.87
CA GLY A 170 26.01 12.56 -10.20
C GLY A 170 25.65 13.56 -11.29
N TRP A 171 24.74 14.51 -11.03
CA TRP A 171 24.43 15.59 -11.98
C TRP A 171 25.48 16.70 -11.90
N SER A 172 26.27 16.90 -12.95
CA SER A 172 27.36 17.88 -12.93
C SER A 172 26.85 19.33 -12.85
N ASP A 173 27.54 20.18 -12.09
CA ASP A 173 27.22 21.62 -11.97
C ASP A 173 27.05 22.31 -13.33
N SER A 174 27.85 21.93 -14.34
CA SER A 174 27.75 22.48 -15.68
C SER A 174 26.47 22.06 -16.42
N ASP A 175 26.03 20.81 -16.21
CA ASP A 175 24.79 20.31 -16.81
C ASP A 175 23.57 20.89 -16.08
N ILE A 176 23.63 21.03 -14.74
CA ILE A 176 22.63 21.75 -13.95
C ILE A 176 22.50 23.17 -14.48
N LYS A 177 23.62 23.89 -14.63
CA LYS A 177 23.61 25.26 -15.11
C LYS A 177 23.03 25.39 -16.52
N ALA A 178 23.33 24.46 -17.42
CA ALA A 178 22.74 24.46 -18.77
C ALA A 178 21.21 24.28 -18.73
N PHE A 179 20.71 23.42 -17.84
CA PHE A 179 19.27 23.25 -17.63
C PHE A 179 18.63 24.51 -17.04
N GLU A 180 19.23 25.12 -16.02
CA GLU A 180 18.77 26.39 -15.43
C GLU A 180 18.72 27.51 -16.47
N ASP A 181 19.77 27.66 -17.28
CA ASP A 181 19.84 28.68 -18.34
C ASP A 181 18.78 28.45 -19.42
N MET A 182 18.48 27.19 -19.75
CA MET A 182 17.41 26.82 -20.67
C MET A 182 16.02 27.24 -20.14
N LEU A 183 15.78 27.20 -18.83
CA LEU A 183 14.47 27.60 -18.28
C LEU A 183 14.18 29.10 -18.50
N VAL A 184 15.23 29.94 -18.52
CA VAL A 184 15.12 31.40 -18.57
C VAL A 184 15.69 32.05 -19.83
N TYR A 185 16.13 31.27 -20.83
CA TYR A 185 16.80 31.79 -22.03
C TYR A 185 16.03 32.96 -22.68
N PRO A 186 16.73 34.06 -23.08
CA PRO A 186 18.19 34.26 -23.11
C PRO A 186 18.82 34.71 -21.77
N GLY A 187 18.07 34.66 -20.69
CA GLY A 187 18.46 35.08 -19.34
C GLY A 187 17.26 35.64 -18.58
N TYR A 188 17.32 35.64 -17.25
CA TYR A 188 16.30 36.25 -16.39
C TYR A 188 16.56 37.75 -16.20
N SER A 189 15.49 38.56 -16.10
CA SER A 189 15.57 40.00 -15.88
C SER A 189 14.30 40.52 -15.20
N THR A 190 14.46 41.37 -14.20
CA THR A 190 13.36 42.01 -13.45
C THR A 190 13.00 43.41 -13.95
N THR A 191 13.72 43.93 -14.94
CA THR A 191 13.58 45.33 -15.37
C THR A 191 13.39 45.51 -16.87
N THR A 192 13.82 44.54 -17.67
CA THR A 192 13.82 44.62 -19.14
C THR A 192 13.41 43.30 -19.75
N GLU A 193 12.47 43.34 -20.68
CA GLU A 193 12.07 42.20 -21.51
C GLU A 193 13.09 41.97 -22.65
N PRO A 194 13.35 40.71 -23.03
CA PRO A 194 14.25 40.40 -24.14
C PRO A 194 13.65 40.77 -25.50
N ASP A 195 14.51 41.11 -26.46
CA ASP A 195 14.11 41.31 -27.85
C ASP A 195 13.54 40.01 -28.45
N ASN A 196 12.49 40.11 -29.28
CA ASN A 196 11.85 38.98 -29.94
C ASN A 196 11.30 37.90 -28.97
N ILE A 197 10.69 38.34 -27.86
CA ILE A 197 10.11 37.51 -26.77
C ILE A 197 9.13 36.39 -27.20
N ARG A 198 8.72 36.32 -28.47
CA ARG A 198 7.84 35.27 -28.99
C ARG A 198 8.54 34.17 -29.79
N THR A 199 9.81 34.39 -30.15
CA THR A 199 10.53 33.50 -31.09
C THR A 199 11.97 33.22 -30.67
N ASN A 200 12.44 33.77 -29.55
CA ASN A 200 13.83 33.62 -29.09
C ASN A 200 13.90 33.63 -27.56
N THR A 201 13.00 32.90 -26.93
CA THR A 201 12.79 32.83 -25.49
C THR A 201 12.19 31.49 -25.10
N THR A 202 12.38 31.07 -23.85
CA THR A 202 11.86 29.79 -23.34
C THR A 202 10.82 30.01 -22.22
N PHE A 203 10.73 29.06 -21.29
CA PHE A 203 9.56 28.84 -20.43
C PHE A 203 9.21 30.04 -19.54
N TYR A 204 10.20 30.67 -18.88
CA TYR A 204 9.95 31.85 -18.04
C TYR A 204 9.24 32.96 -18.83
N TRP A 205 9.81 33.37 -19.95
CA TRP A 205 9.31 34.47 -20.76
C TRP A 205 8.01 34.14 -21.50
N SER A 206 7.69 32.86 -21.71
CA SER A 206 6.37 32.46 -22.20
C SER A 206 5.30 32.51 -21.09
N ALA A 207 5.68 32.37 -19.80
CA ALA A 207 4.75 32.28 -18.68
C ALA A 207 4.64 33.54 -17.80
N TYR A 208 5.66 34.42 -17.77
CA TYR A 208 5.80 35.52 -16.79
C TYR A 208 4.66 36.54 -16.74
N GLN A 209 3.80 36.59 -17.76
CA GLN A 209 2.64 37.50 -17.81
C GLN A 209 1.30 36.83 -17.47
N GLY A 210 1.26 35.52 -17.26
CA GLY A 210 -0.01 34.79 -17.23
C GLY A 210 -0.79 34.95 -18.55
N ASP A 211 -2.12 34.99 -18.48
CA ASP A 211 -2.97 35.30 -19.64
C ASP A 211 -4.19 36.17 -19.23
N PRO A 212 -3.96 37.45 -18.88
CA PRO A 212 -4.98 38.33 -18.30
C PRO A 212 -6.16 38.64 -19.25
N VAL A 213 -6.08 38.24 -20.52
CA VAL A 213 -7.09 38.51 -21.54
C VAL A 213 -7.95 37.29 -21.88
N ARG A 214 -7.66 36.13 -21.28
CA ARG A 214 -8.40 34.90 -21.53
C ARG A 214 -9.28 34.50 -20.35
N HIS A 215 -10.33 33.79 -20.72
CA HIS A 215 -11.15 33.05 -19.78
C HIS A 215 -10.52 31.68 -19.56
N GLY A 216 -10.36 31.29 -18.29
CA GLY A 216 -10.02 29.92 -17.94
C GLY A 216 -8.66 29.72 -17.27
N ASN A 217 -8.20 28.48 -17.32
CA ASN A 217 -7.04 27.94 -16.59
C ASN A 217 -5.67 28.17 -17.27
N GLN A 218 -5.60 28.87 -18.41
CA GLN A 218 -4.37 28.94 -19.19
C GLN A 218 -3.25 29.72 -18.50
N GLY A 219 -3.58 30.87 -17.90
CA GLY A 219 -2.60 31.67 -17.16
C GLY A 219 -2.14 30.98 -15.87
N LEU A 220 -3.04 30.24 -15.20
CA LEU A 220 -2.69 29.41 -14.03
C LEU A 220 -1.60 28.37 -14.36
N SER A 221 -1.63 27.79 -15.57
CA SER A 221 -0.60 26.84 -16.00
C SER A 221 0.79 27.48 -16.08
N GLY A 222 0.85 28.73 -16.55
CA GLY A 222 2.07 29.54 -16.53
C GLY A 222 2.50 29.86 -15.10
N TRP A 223 1.59 30.35 -14.26
CA TRP A 223 1.90 30.71 -12.87
C TRP A 223 2.39 29.54 -12.03
N ARG A 224 1.82 28.33 -12.20
CA ARG A 224 2.33 27.10 -11.55
C ARG A 224 3.79 26.87 -11.89
N THR A 225 4.15 27.06 -13.16
CA THR A 225 5.53 26.84 -13.61
C THR A 225 6.47 27.93 -13.12
N ILE A 226 6.04 29.20 -13.10
CA ILE A 226 6.84 30.30 -12.54
C ILE A 226 7.10 30.07 -11.04
N LEU A 227 6.10 29.60 -10.29
CA LEU A 227 6.27 29.25 -8.88
C LEU A 227 7.32 28.13 -8.70
N ALA A 228 7.22 27.07 -9.51
CA ALA A 228 8.18 25.97 -9.49
C ALA A 228 9.60 26.41 -9.88
N MET A 229 9.73 27.24 -10.90
CA MET A 229 11.02 27.82 -11.30
C MET A 229 11.61 28.72 -10.22
N GLY A 230 10.77 29.49 -9.51
CA GLY A 230 11.20 30.33 -8.39
C GLY A 230 11.89 29.51 -7.30
N ILE A 231 11.31 28.35 -6.94
CA ILE A 231 11.92 27.42 -5.99
C ILE A 231 13.20 26.81 -6.58
N PHE A 232 13.13 26.11 -7.72
CA PHE A 232 14.25 25.37 -8.31
C PHE A 232 15.50 26.24 -8.61
N LEU A 233 15.29 27.50 -9.00
CA LEU A 233 16.33 28.48 -9.33
C LEU A 233 16.76 29.34 -8.13
N ASP A 234 16.26 29.03 -6.92
CA ASP A 234 16.47 29.81 -5.71
C ASP A 234 16.07 31.29 -5.86
N ASN A 235 15.07 31.63 -6.68
CA ASN A 235 14.72 32.99 -7.07
C ASN A 235 13.44 33.49 -6.39
N GLU A 236 13.61 34.19 -5.26
CA GLU A 236 12.54 34.82 -4.48
C GLU A 236 11.63 35.72 -5.31
N ILE A 237 12.20 36.58 -6.15
CA ILE A 237 11.42 37.55 -6.94
C ILE A 237 10.49 36.80 -7.91
N MET A 238 10.98 35.72 -8.53
CA MET A 238 10.20 34.86 -9.40
C MET A 238 9.11 34.09 -8.66
N TYR A 239 9.42 33.53 -7.49
CA TYR A 239 8.46 32.86 -6.61
C TYR A 239 7.32 33.81 -6.19
N ASP A 240 7.69 34.97 -5.64
CA ASP A 240 6.76 36.00 -5.22
C ASP A 240 5.88 36.48 -6.36
N ARG A 241 6.42 36.58 -7.58
CA ARG A 241 5.64 36.97 -8.76
C ARG A 241 4.44 36.05 -8.97
N ALA A 242 4.61 34.74 -8.86
CA ALA A 242 3.50 33.80 -9.02
C ALA A 242 2.56 33.80 -7.80
N LEU A 243 3.11 33.70 -6.59
CA LEU A 243 2.32 33.62 -5.34
C LEU A 243 1.46 34.88 -5.16
N ARG A 244 2.08 36.07 -5.29
CA ARG A 244 1.40 37.35 -5.14
C ARG A 244 0.33 37.54 -6.21
N TYR A 245 0.58 37.12 -7.45
CA TYR A 245 -0.44 37.23 -8.51
C TYR A 245 -1.69 36.44 -8.16
N VAL A 246 -1.56 35.16 -7.80
CA VAL A 246 -2.72 34.30 -7.50
C VAL A 246 -3.49 34.78 -6.26
N GLN A 247 -2.80 35.39 -5.30
CA GLN A 247 -3.41 36.04 -4.13
C GLN A 247 -4.03 37.42 -4.45
N GLY A 248 -3.83 37.97 -5.63
CA GLY A 248 -4.31 39.30 -6.01
C GLY A 248 -3.58 40.43 -5.28
N LEU A 249 -2.28 40.27 -5.04
CA LEU A 249 -1.39 41.29 -4.52
C LEU A 249 -0.64 41.99 -5.67
N PRO A 250 -0.18 43.24 -5.50
CA PRO A 250 0.65 43.90 -6.51
C PRO A 250 1.99 43.19 -6.69
N HIS A 251 2.57 43.28 -7.88
CA HIS A 251 3.96 42.88 -8.14
C HIS A 251 4.91 43.58 -7.14
N ARG A 252 6.10 43.00 -6.94
CA ARG A 252 7.13 43.62 -6.10
C ARG A 252 7.65 44.89 -6.77
N GLU A 253 8.16 45.82 -5.96
CA GLU A 253 8.73 47.08 -6.49
C GLU A 253 10.01 46.87 -7.33
N ASP A 254 10.70 45.75 -7.11
CA ASP A 254 11.93 45.34 -7.79
C ASP A 254 11.72 44.33 -8.93
N ASP A 255 10.46 44.09 -9.36
CA ASP A 255 10.07 43.20 -10.45
C ASP A 255 9.35 43.93 -11.61
N LEU A 256 9.21 43.26 -12.75
CA LEU A 256 8.41 43.75 -13.87
C LEU A 256 6.94 43.92 -13.47
N PRO A 257 6.23 44.96 -13.95
CA PRO A 257 4.82 45.11 -13.67
C PRO A 257 4.00 43.95 -14.24
N TYR A 258 2.89 43.63 -13.57
CA TYR A 258 1.88 42.77 -14.18
C TYR A 258 1.25 43.48 -15.38
N PRO A 259 0.87 42.73 -16.43
CA PRO A 259 0.16 43.30 -17.57
C PRO A 259 -1.18 43.88 -17.12
N ALA A 260 -1.52 45.05 -17.64
CA ALA A 260 -2.90 45.53 -17.59
C ALA A 260 -3.78 44.60 -18.43
N GLY A 261 -5.02 44.43 -18.03
CA GLY A 261 -5.98 43.57 -18.71
C GLY A 261 -7.00 44.35 -19.52
N PRO A 262 -7.84 43.62 -20.25
CA PRO A 262 -8.57 44.18 -21.37
C PRO A 262 -9.92 44.78 -20.93
N ASN A 263 -10.36 45.82 -21.66
CA ASN A 263 -11.76 46.24 -21.65
C ASN A 263 -12.60 45.29 -22.54
N THR A 264 -13.80 44.93 -22.08
CA THR A 264 -14.74 44.13 -22.87
C THR A 264 -15.74 44.97 -23.63
N SER A 265 -16.19 44.43 -24.75
CA SER A 265 -17.26 44.99 -25.58
C SER A 265 -18.58 44.31 -25.26
N ASP A 266 -19.69 45.03 -25.40
CA ASP A 266 -21.04 44.46 -25.34
C ASP A 266 -21.36 43.48 -26.50
N ALA A 267 -20.46 43.30 -27.46
CA ALA A 267 -20.67 42.43 -28.62
C ALA A 267 -20.39 40.95 -28.33
N ILE A 268 -21.46 40.14 -28.32
CA ILE A 268 -21.44 38.69 -28.18
C ILE A 268 -20.81 38.03 -29.43
N THR A 269 -19.79 37.20 -29.24
CA THR A 269 -19.14 36.41 -30.30
C THR A 269 -19.69 35.00 -30.44
N ALA A 270 -20.20 34.42 -29.35
CA ALA A 270 -20.91 33.14 -29.36
C ALA A 270 -21.86 33.09 -28.16
N SER A 271 -22.99 32.42 -28.32
CA SER A 271 -24.00 32.24 -27.28
C SER A 271 -24.46 30.78 -27.29
N GLY A 272 -24.56 30.16 -26.12
CA GLY A 272 -25.05 28.79 -25.93
C GLY A 272 -25.85 28.65 -24.64
N ASP A 273 -26.27 27.44 -24.26
CA ASP A 273 -27.14 27.28 -23.08
C ASP A 273 -26.41 27.58 -21.76
N TYR A 274 -25.10 27.32 -21.70
CA TYR A 274 -24.31 27.41 -20.46
C TYR A 274 -23.53 28.71 -20.33
N ALA A 275 -23.19 29.37 -21.43
CA ALA A 275 -22.40 30.59 -21.43
C ALA A 275 -22.57 31.45 -22.68
N ASP A 276 -22.23 32.73 -22.54
CA ASP A 276 -22.02 33.67 -23.65
C ASP A 276 -20.57 34.15 -23.66
N THR A 277 -19.99 34.30 -24.86
CA THR A 277 -18.65 34.84 -25.05
C THR A 277 -18.71 36.20 -25.72
N TYR A 278 -17.83 37.10 -25.31
CA TYR A 278 -17.80 38.49 -25.75
C TYR A 278 -16.47 38.83 -26.40
N SER A 279 -16.51 39.75 -27.36
CA SER A 279 -15.29 40.29 -27.94
C SER A 279 -14.53 41.18 -26.95
N ILE A 280 -13.20 41.10 -27.01
CA ILE A 280 -12.30 41.98 -26.26
C ILE A 280 -11.93 43.19 -27.10
N THR A 281 -12.00 44.39 -26.52
CA THR A 281 -11.46 45.61 -27.14
C THR A 281 -10.12 45.89 -26.47
N ARG A 282 -9.03 46.01 -27.25
CA ARG A 282 -7.69 46.29 -26.70
C ARG A 282 -7.60 47.74 -26.17
N GLY A 283 -8.17 47.98 -25.00
CA GLY A 283 -7.78 49.05 -24.08
C GLY A 283 -7.11 48.40 -22.89
N TYR A 284 -5.90 48.84 -22.56
CA TYR A 284 -5.04 48.32 -21.48
C TYR A 284 -4.96 49.35 -20.35
N ASP A 285 -6.08 50.00 -20.06
CA ASP A 285 -6.12 51.26 -19.30
C ASP A 285 -6.63 51.06 -17.87
N VAL A 286 -6.96 49.83 -17.48
CA VAL A 286 -7.36 49.48 -16.10
C VAL A 286 -6.10 49.11 -15.34
N GLU A 287 -5.62 50.06 -14.54
CA GLU A 287 -4.52 49.86 -13.58
C GLU A 287 -5.05 49.07 -12.38
N ASP A 288 -5.36 47.79 -12.60
CA ASP A 288 -5.74 46.85 -11.55
C ASP A 288 -4.90 45.57 -11.69
N TYR A 289 -4.39 45.09 -10.56
CA TYR A 289 -3.64 43.85 -10.49
C TYR A 289 -4.62 42.67 -10.53
N GLY A 290 -4.33 41.71 -11.39
CA GLY A 290 -5.02 40.43 -11.39
C GLY A 290 -6.34 40.37 -12.16
N TYR A 291 -6.48 39.28 -12.93
CA TYR A 291 -7.64 39.00 -13.74
C TYR A 291 -8.25 37.66 -13.34
N ASN A 292 -8.50 36.81 -14.31
CA ASN A 292 -9.26 35.60 -14.15
C ASN A 292 -8.51 34.53 -13.34
N GLU A 293 -7.18 34.58 -13.31
CA GLU A 293 -6.35 33.55 -12.69
C GLU A 293 -6.13 33.76 -11.17
N LEU A 294 -6.65 34.84 -10.59
CA LEU A 294 -6.64 35.05 -9.14
C LEU A 294 -7.57 34.04 -8.48
N MET A 295 -7.13 33.39 -7.39
CA MET A 295 -7.91 32.31 -6.78
C MET A 295 -9.34 32.73 -6.40
N ASN A 296 -9.51 33.96 -5.89
CA ASN A 296 -10.82 34.51 -5.52
C ASN A 296 -11.78 34.83 -6.67
N TYR A 297 -11.25 34.97 -7.88
CA TYR A 297 -12.04 35.24 -9.09
C TYR A 297 -12.14 34.01 -9.97
N TYR A 298 -11.16 33.11 -9.89
CA TYR A 298 -11.19 31.80 -10.53
C TYR A 298 -12.21 30.89 -9.86
N ILE A 299 -12.21 30.81 -8.53
CA ILE A 299 -13.23 30.10 -7.73
C ILE A 299 -14.11 31.16 -7.09
N TRP A 300 -15.41 31.11 -7.35
CA TRP A 300 -16.37 32.09 -6.82
C TRP A 300 -16.74 31.78 -5.37
N ASP A 301 -17.44 32.72 -4.74
CA ASP A 301 -17.87 32.63 -3.34
C ASP A 301 -18.90 31.52 -3.06
N ASN A 302 -19.51 30.94 -4.11
CA ASN A 302 -20.36 29.76 -4.03
C ASN A 302 -19.64 28.44 -4.40
N GLY A 303 -18.35 28.48 -4.74
CA GLY A 303 -17.54 27.29 -5.07
C GLY A 303 -17.50 26.91 -6.55
N GLN A 304 -18.38 27.41 -7.41
CA GLN A 304 -18.20 27.22 -8.85
C GLN A 304 -16.89 27.89 -9.31
N CYS A 305 -16.20 27.31 -10.29
CA CYS A 305 -15.05 27.96 -10.89
C CYS A 305 -15.39 28.56 -12.25
N GLN A 306 -14.50 29.37 -12.80
CA GLN A 306 -14.71 30.02 -14.10
C GLN A 306 -15.03 29.04 -15.23
N GLU A 307 -14.39 27.87 -15.24
CA GLU A 307 -14.57 26.86 -16.27
C GLU A 307 -15.84 26.01 -16.07
N SER A 308 -16.60 26.20 -14.97
CA SER A 308 -17.77 25.38 -14.65
C SER A 308 -18.87 25.44 -15.72
N SER A 309 -18.92 26.50 -16.54
CA SER A 309 -19.87 26.62 -17.66
C SER A 309 -19.33 26.11 -19.01
N ARG A 310 -18.11 25.55 -19.05
CA ARG A 310 -17.49 25.03 -20.27
C ARG A 310 -17.54 23.50 -20.30
N ASP A 311 -16.72 22.85 -19.49
CA ASP A 311 -16.66 21.39 -19.32
C ASP A 311 -15.89 21.01 -18.04
N GLN A 312 -16.07 19.77 -17.60
CA GLN A 312 -15.49 19.29 -16.35
C GLN A 312 -13.99 19.02 -16.44
N GLN A 313 -13.43 18.71 -17.62
CA GLN A 313 -11.99 18.50 -17.78
C GLN A 313 -11.21 19.80 -17.52
N HIS A 314 -11.68 20.95 -18.03
CA HIS A 314 -11.07 22.26 -17.80
C HIS A 314 -11.30 22.80 -16.39
N THR A 315 -12.50 22.55 -15.84
CA THR A 315 -12.79 22.80 -14.41
C THR A 315 -11.73 22.15 -13.54
N MET A 316 -11.49 20.86 -13.77
CA MET A 316 -10.54 20.09 -13.00
C MET A 316 -9.07 20.44 -13.27
N PHE A 317 -8.75 20.99 -14.44
CA PHE A 317 -7.42 21.54 -14.68
C PHE A 317 -7.09 22.68 -13.73
N GLY A 318 -7.94 23.71 -13.71
CA GLY A 318 -7.62 24.93 -12.98
C GLY A 318 -7.59 24.71 -11.48
N ILE A 319 -8.51 23.88 -10.98
CA ILE A 319 -8.49 23.47 -9.57
C ILE A 319 -7.22 22.68 -9.27
N GLY A 320 -6.86 21.71 -10.12
CA GLY A 320 -5.62 20.96 -9.99
C GLY A 320 -4.35 21.81 -10.01
N LEU A 321 -4.29 22.81 -10.89
CA LEU A 321 -3.20 23.78 -10.97
C LEU A 321 -3.04 24.55 -9.66
N LEU A 322 -4.15 25.05 -9.11
CA LEU A 322 -4.16 25.76 -7.82
C LEU A 322 -3.75 24.83 -6.67
N THR A 323 -4.16 23.57 -6.69
CA THR A 323 -3.74 22.57 -5.68
C THR A 323 -2.24 22.32 -5.70
N SER A 324 -1.63 22.11 -6.88
CA SER A 324 -0.16 21.95 -6.95
C SER A 324 0.57 23.23 -6.52
N MET A 325 0.04 24.41 -6.85
CA MET A 325 0.61 25.67 -6.38
C MET A 325 0.50 25.82 -4.86
N ALA A 326 -0.61 25.41 -4.28
CA ALA A 326 -0.81 25.46 -2.84
C ALA A 326 0.10 24.48 -2.08
N GLU A 327 0.35 23.29 -2.64
CA GLU A 327 1.31 22.36 -2.05
C GLU A 327 2.75 22.86 -2.14
N MET A 328 3.15 23.45 -3.28
CA MET A 328 4.47 24.09 -3.41
C MET A 328 4.66 25.21 -2.39
N ALA A 329 3.67 26.11 -2.27
CA ALA A 329 3.71 27.19 -1.29
C ALA A 329 3.75 26.65 0.16
N TRP A 330 2.93 25.63 0.46
CA TRP A 330 2.89 24.98 1.77
C TRP A 330 4.26 24.43 2.18
N ASN A 331 4.97 23.80 1.26
CA ASN A 331 6.30 23.24 1.50
C ASN A 331 7.36 24.32 1.78
N GLN A 332 7.09 25.58 1.43
CA GLN A 332 7.93 26.75 1.72
C GLN A 332 7.44 27.55 2.95
N GLY A 333 6.35 27.10 3.60
CA GLY A 333 5.75 27.77 4.76
C GLY A 333 4.70 28.83 4.43
N ASP A 334 4.27 28.95 3.17
CA ASP A 334 3.21 29.85 2.74
C ASP A 334 1.87 29.12 2.60
N ASP A 335 0.89 29.46 3.45
CA ASP A 335 -0.43 28.82 3.44
C ASP A 335 -1.37 29.40 2.37
N LEU A 336 -1.26 28.86 1.15
CA LEU A 336 -2.19 29.15 0.06
C LEU A 336 -3.46 28.29 0.12
N TYR A 337 -3.48 27.18 0.87
CA TYR A 337 -4.65 26.31 0.99
C TYR A 337 -5.79 26.96 1.77
N SER A 338 -5.47 27.67 2.85
CA SER A 338 -6.45 28.38 3.68
C SER A 338 -6.79 29.77 3.15
N PHE A 339 -6.10 30.23 2.10
CA PHE A 339 -6.32 31.56 1.53
C PHE A 339 -7.80 31.77 1.21
N THR A 340 -8.29 32.93 1.68
CA THR A 340 -9.67 33.39 1.54
C THR A 340 -10.74 32.41 2.04
N ASN A 341 -10.50 31.92 3.25
CA ASN A 341 -11.38 31.02 4.00
C ASN A 341 -11.55 29.69 3.26
N ASP A 342 -10.44 29.01 3.00
CA ASP A 342 -10.40 27.72 2.31
C ASP A 342 -11.07 27.77 0.93
N ARG A 343 -10.84 28.84 0.16
CA ARG A 343 -11.50 29.03 -1.15
C ARG A 343 -11.24 27.86 -2.10
N LEU A 344 -10.04 27.29 -2.03
CA LEU A 344 -9.67 26.12 -2.81
C LEU A 344 -10.51 24.89 -2.41
N LEU A 345 -10.66 24.61 -1.11
CA LEU A 345 -11.52 23.53 -0.62
C LEU A 345 -12.98 23.71 -1.06
N LEU A 346 -13.51 24.92 -0.94
CA LEU A 346 -14.88 25.23 -1.38
C LEU A 346 -15.07 24.90 -2.87
N GLY A 347 -14.09 25.25 -3.70
CA GLY A 347 -14.08 24.91 -5.12
C GLY A 347 -13.98 23.41 -5.37
N LEU A 348 -13.07 22.73 -4.68
CA LEU A 348 -12.91 21.29 -4.76
C LEU A 348 -14.21 20.56 -4.39
N GLU A 349 -14.79 20.83 -3.21
CA GLU A 349 -16.02 20.18 -2.74
C GLU A 349 -17.22 20.41 -3.69
N TYR A 350 -17.38 21.64 -4.20
CA TYR A 350 -18.43 21.97 -5.17
C TYR A 350 -18.31 21.12 -6.44
N ASN A 351 -17.14 21.13 -7.07
CA ASN A 351 -16.94 20.48 -8.37
C ASN A 351 -16.89 18.95 -8.23
N MET A 352 -16.38 18.42 -7.11
CA MET A 352 -16.42 16.99 -6.83
C MET A 352 -17.82 16.49 -6.53
N ARG A 353 -18.64 17.25 -5.80
CA ARG A 353 -20.04 16.90 -5.60
C ARG A 353 -20.78 16.75 -6.92
N PHE A 354 -20.59 17.71 -7.83
CA PHE A 354 -21.22 17.67 -9.15
C PHE A 354 -20.81 16.43 -9.95
N ASN A 355 -19.51 16.10 -9.98
CA ASN A 355 -19.00 14.97 -10.76
C ASN A 355 -19.34 13.60 -10.14
N VAL A 356 -19.13 13.42 -8.84
CA VAL A 356 -19.32 12.10 -8.20
C VAL A 356 -20.79 11.76 -8.07
N SER A 357 -21.64 12.70 -7.64
CA SER A 357 -23.06 12.41 -7.44
C SER A 357 -23.81 12.07 -8.73
N ALA A 358 -23.26 12.45 -9.89
CA ALA A 358 -23.81 12.10 -11.20
C ALA A 358 -23.68 10.59 -11.52
N ILE A 359 -22.70 9.90 -10.92
CA ILE A 359 -22.40 8.49 -11.22
C ILE A 359 -22.52 7.57 -10.00
N GLN A 360 -22.67 8.13 -8.79
CA GLN A 360 -22.76 7.38 -7.55
C GLN A 360 -23.79 8.00 -6.61
N SER A 361 -24.75 7.19 -6.16
CA SER A 361 -25.70 7.56 -5.10
C SER A 361 -25.11 7.31 -3.72
N TYR A 362 -25.46 8.18 -2.77
CA TYR A 362 -25.14 8.07 -1.34
C TYR A 362 -26.40 8.28 -0.50
N ASP A 363 -26.41 7.82 0.76
CA ASP A 363 -27.56 8.00 1.64
C ASP A 363 -27.93 9.48 1.86
N ASP A 364 -26.92 10.35 1.94
CA ASP A 364 -27.09 11.81 2.09
C ASP A 364 -27.24 12.55 0.74
N GLN A 365 -27.04 11.86 -0.38
CA GLN A 365 -27.21 12.37 -1.74
C GLN A 365 -27.73 11.25 -2.67
N PRO A 366 -29.01 10.88 -2.55
CA PRO A 366 -29.55 9.71 -3.27
C PRO A 366 -29.71 9.95 -4.78
N ASN A 367 -29.87 11.22 -5.18
CA ASN A 367 -30.00 11.64 -6.58
C ASN A 367 -28.79 12.50 -6.98
N PRO A 368 -28.44 12.58 -8.27
CA PRO A 368 -27.46 13.54 -8.76
C PRO A 368 -27.71 14.96 -8.27
N TRP A 369 -26.65 15.66 -7.87
CA TRP A 369 -26.74 17.07 -7.48
C TRP A 369 -26.60 17.96 -8.71
N GLU A 370 -27.65 18.73 -9.02
CA GLU A 370 -27.74 19.61 -10.19
C GLU A 370 -27.85 21.08 -9.74
N PRO A 371 -26.73 21.77 -9.49
CA PRO A 371 -26.78 23.16 -9.03
C PRO A 371 -27.34 24.06 -10.14
N SER A 372 -28.25 24.98 -9.76
CA SER A 372 -28.94 25.85 -10.71
C SER A 372 -29.07 27.27 -10.18
N VAL A 373 -29.30 28.24 -11.08
CA VAL A 373 -29.62 29.62 -10.71
C VAL A 373 -30.88 29.68 -9.86
N SER A 374 -31.88 28.84 -10.18
CA SER A 374 -33.13 28.76 -9.43
C SER A 374 -32.98 28.20 -8.02
N SER A 375 -32.04 27.26 -7.80
CA SER A 375 -31.76 26.74 -6.45
C SER A 375 -30.89 27.70 -5.63
N GLY A 376 -30.25 28.69 -6.28
CA GLY A 376 -29.29 29.60 -5.67
C GLY A 376 -27.90 29.01 -5.45
N GLU A 377 -27.69 27.76 -5.87
CA GLU A 377 -26.40 27.05 -5.74
C GLU A 377 -25.46 27.35 -6.91
N PHE A 378 -26.00 27.71 -8.07
CA PHE A 378 -25.23 28.23 -9.20
C PHE A 378 -25.47 29.74 -9.35
N ARG A 379 -24.41 30.48 -9.62
CA ARG A 379 -24.43 31.92 -9.84
C ARG A 379 -24.20 32.20 -11.33
N GLU A 380 -25.10 32.99 -11.93
CA GLU A 380 -24.84 33.58 -13.24
C GLU A 380 -24.03 34.87 -13.11
N GLY A 381 -23.23 35.20 -14.11
CA GLY A 381 -22.45 36.43 -14.10
C GLY A 381 -21.25 36.43 -15.03
N PHE A 382 -20.66 37.61 -15.16
CA PHE A 382 -19.40 37.79 -15.89
C PHE A 382 -18.20 37.27 -15.07
N ASP A 383 -17.25 36.67 -15.78
CA ASP A 383 -15.89 36.56 -15.28
C ASP A 383 -15.24 37.95 -15.15
N ARG A 384 -14.09 38.04 -14.48
CA ARG A 384 -13.48 39.34 -14.17
C ARG A 384 -13.04 40.10 -15.41
N THR A 385 -12.69 39.39 -16.49
CA THR A 385 -12.39 40.04 -17.78
C THR A 385 -13.63 40.57 -18.48
N GLY A 386 -14.83 40.07 -18.16
CA GLY A 386 -16.08 40.32 -18.87
C GLY A 386 -16.19 39.60 -20.22
N ARG A 387 -15.22 38.73 -20.55
CA ARG A 387 -15.17 38.00 -21.82
C ARG A 387 -16.17 36.85 -21.82
N TRP A 388 -16.54 36.37 -20.65
CA TRP A 388 -17.37 35.19 -20.47
C TRP A 388 -18.50 35.47 -19.49
N TYR A 389 -19.74 35.29 -19.93
CA TYR A 389 -20.91 35.31 -19.07
C TYR A 389 -21.36 33.87 -18.80
N SER A 390 -21.24 33.43 -17.55
CA SER A 390 -21.66 32.12 -17.07
C SER A 390 -23.17 32.11 -16.80
N LYS A 391 -23.90 31.13 -17.33
CA LYS A 391 -25.38 31.02 -17.22
C LYS A 391 -25.84 29.77 -16.47
N ALA A 392 -25.15 28.66 -16.65
CA ALA A 392 -25.42 27.40 -15.97
C ALA A 392 -24.14 26.55 -15.92
N ILE A 393 -24.12 25.55 -15.03
CA ILE A 393 -23.07 24.54 -15.00
C ILE A 393 -23.18 23.65 -16.25
N SER A 394 -22.05 23.37 -16.90
CA SER A 394 -22.01 22.52 -18.09
C SER A 394 -21.95 21.04 -17.67
N PRO A 395 -22.85 20.18 -18.18
CA PRO A 395 -22.79 18.74 -17.96
C PRO A 395 -21.75 18.04 -18.83
N VAL A 396 -21.03 18.76 -19.71
CA VAL A 396 -20.03 18.17 -20.60
C VAL A 396 -18.88 17.59 -19.77
N GLY A 397 -18.66 16.28 -19.90
CA GLY A 397 -17.62 15.55 -19.18
C GLY A 397 -17.95 15.18 -17.73
N VAL A 398 -19.21 15.33 -17.30
CA VAL A 398 -19.61 15.03 -15.92
C VAL A 398 -19.40 13.56 -15.56
N GLY A 399 -18.70 13.32 -14.45
CA GLY A 399 -18.47 11.96 -13.94
C GLY A 399 -17.47 11.12 -14.75
N GLU A 400 -16.75 11.70 -15.70
CA GLU A 400 -15.74 11.01 -16.51
C GLU A 400 -14.42 10.84 -15.74
N PHE A 401 -14.40 10.16 -14.60
CA PHE A 401 -13.20 10.00 -13.75
C PHE A 401 -11.94 9.41 -14.44
N PRO A 402 -12.04 8.52 -15.43
CA PRO A 402 -10.87 8.14 -16.25
C PRO A 402 -10.33 9.26 -17.17
N GLY A 403 -11.14 10.29 -17.45
CA GLY A 403 -10.84 11.44 -18.30
C GLY A 403 -10.72 12.79 -17.54
N ILE A 404 -10.97 12.80 -16.23
CA ILE A 404 -10.80 13.94 -15.35
C ILE A 404 -9.36 13.90 -14.78
N ARG A 405 -8.65 15.03 -14.84
CA ARG A 405 -7.23 15.13 -14.41
C ARG A 405 -7.07 14.64 -12.94
N PRO A 406 -6.06 13.80 -12.63
CA PRO A 406 -5.90 13.17 -11.32
C PRO A 406 -5.36 14.16 -10.27
N VAL A 407 -6.24 14.76 -9.48
CA VAL A 407 -5.90 15.82 -8.50
C VAL A 407 -6.68 15.68 -7.19
N PHE A 408 -6.98 14.46 -6.77
CA PHE A 408 -7.83 14.12 -5.63
C PHE A 408 -7.02 13.78 -4.36
N GLU A 409 -5.91 13.06 -4.49
CA GLU A 409 -5.12 12.58 -3.35
C GLU A 409 -4.42 13.72 -2.60
N MET A 410 -3.76 14.63 -3.33
CA MET A 410 -3.06 15.80 -2.74
C MET A 410 -3.96 16.68 -1.85
N PRO A 411 -5.15 17.12 -2.29
CA PRO A 411 -6.02 17.91 -1.41
C PRO A 411 -6.59 17.09 -0.25
N VAL A 412 -6.87 15.79 -0.42
CA VAL A 412 -7.30 14.95 0.70
C VAL A 412 -6.17 14.78 1.72
N ALA A 413 -4.95 14.54 1.26
CA ALA A 413 -3.76 14.47 2.09
C ALA A 413 -3.52 15.76 2.87
N HIS A 414 -3.72 16.93 2.24
CA HIS A 414 -3.61 18.20 2.93
C HIS A 414 -4.75 18.41 3.95
N TYR A 415 -6.01 18.50 3.52
CA TYR A 415 -7.09 18.91 4.40
C TYR A 415 -7.43 17.87 5.47
N TYR A 416 -7.51 16.59 5.09
CA TYR A 416 -7.85 15.51 6.02
C TYR A 416 -6.61 14.82 6.60
N GLY A 417 -5.63 14.50 5.74
CA GLY A 417 -4.41 13.79 6.17
C GLY A 417 -3.55 14.58 7.15
N ARG A 418 -3.55 15.92 7.08
CA ARG A 418 -2.92 16.79 8.09
C ARG A 418 -3.87 17.14 9.24
N GLY A 419 -5.12 16.68 9.25
CA GLY A 419 -6.06 16.89 10.35
C GLY A 419 -6.62 18.32 10.46
N PHE A 420 -6.62 19.10 9.38
CA PHE A 420 -7.23 20.44 9.36
C PHE A 420 -8.76 20.40 9.27
N LYS A 421 -9.29 19.35 8.63
CA LYS A 421 -10.71 19.15 8.37
C LYS A 421 -11.16 17.77 8.79
N THR A 422 -12.41 17.68 9.20
CA THR A 422 -13.08 16.41 9.45
C THR A 422 -13.47 15.73 8.13
N GLU A 423 -13.74 14.43 8.18
CA GLU A 423 -14.20 13.67 7.02
C GLU A 423 -15.47 14.26 6.38
N GLU A 424 -16.38 14.81 7.18
CA GLU A 424 -17.62 15.43 6.68
C GLU A 424 -17.35 16.74 5.91
N GLU A 425 -16.33 17.51 6.30
CA GLU A 425 -15.95 18.76 5.65
C GLU A 425 -15.24 18.54 4.30
N VAL A 426 -14.65 17.36 4.08
CA VAL A 426 -13.91 16.99 2.86
C VAL A 426 -14.54 15.81 2.13
N LYS A 427 -15.83 15.57 2.38
CA LYS A 427 -16.46 14.31 1.96
C LYS A 427 -16.48 14.14 0.45
N TRP A 428 -16.65 15.21 -0.34
CA TRP A 428 -16.76 15.08 -1.78
C TRP A 428 -15.42 14.86 -2.45
N ILE A 429 -14.33 15.50 -1.99
CA ILE A 429 -12.99 15.17 -2.48
C ILE A 429 -12.59 13.74 -2.11
N THR A 430 -13.00 13.25 -0.94
CA THR A 430 -12.71 11.88 -0.48
C THR A 430 -13.48 10.86 -1.31
N ARG A 431 -14.79 11.07 -1.50
CA ARG A 431 -15.64 10.25 -2.37
C ARG A 431 -15.15 10.25 -3.83
N ALA A 432 -14.68 11.40 -4.32
CA ALA A 432 -14.13 11.53 -5.66
C ALA A 432 -12.84 10.74 -5.82
N ARG A 433 -11.90 10.86 -4.88
CA ARG A 433 -10.68 10.06 -4.83
C ARG A 433 -11.00 8.56 -4.87
N ASP A 434 -11.89 8.11 -3.98
CA ASP A 434 -12.21 6.68 -3.88
C ASP A 434 -12.88 6.17 -5.16
N LYS A 435 -13.78 6.98 -5.76
CA LYS A 435 -14.42 6.62 -7.03
C LYS A 435 -13.44 6.65 -8.21
N ALA A 436 -12.49 7.57 -8.21
CA ALA A 436 -11.42 7.61 -9.21
C ALA A 436 -10.53 6.35 -9.12
N ILE A 437 -10.20 5.92 -7.91
CA ILE A 437 -9.44 4.68 -7.67
C ILE A 437 -10.21 3.46 -8.20
N GLU A 438 -11.50 3.35 -7.88
CA GLU A 438 -12.34 2.25 -8.38
C GLU A 438 -12.38 2.19 -9.92
N LEU A 439 -12.44 3.34 -10.59
CA LEU A 439 -12.67 3.41 -12.04
C LEU A 439 -11.39 3.46 -12.89
N SER A 440 -10.29 3.96 -12.34
CA SER A 440 -9.07 4.30 -13.09
C SER A 440 -7.77 4.11 -12.29
N SER A 441 -7.84 3.40 -11.17
CA SER A 441 -6.74 3.18 -10.23
C SER A 441 -6.20 4.46 -9.57
N TYR A 442 -5.04 4.36 -8.92
CA TYR A 442 -4.41 5.33 -8.03
C TYR A 442 -3.86 6.56 -8.74
N GLU A 443 -4.75 7.29 -9.43
CA GLU A 443 -4.39 8.52 -10.12
C GLU A 443 -3.28 8.32 -11.16
N ALA A 444 -3.33 7.21 -11.92
CA ALA A 444 -2.38 6.98 -13.01
C ALA A 444 -2.27 8.23 -13.90
N ALA A 445 -1.13 8.43 -14.57
CA ALA A 445 -0.83 9.69 -15.27
C ALA A 445 -1.82 10.13 -16.36
N GLY A 446 -2.81 9.31 -16.73
CA GLY A 446 -3.88 9.65 -17.68
C GLY A 446 -3.37 9.86 -19.10
N TRP A 447 -4.19 10.51 -19.94
CA TRP A 447 -3.88 10.80 -21.36
C TRP A 447 -3.04 12.09 -21.55
N THR A 448 -2.73 12.87 -20.50
CA THR A 448 -2.08 14.19 -20.62
C THR A 448 -0.99 14.45 -19.56
N ASN A 449 -0.08 15.38 -19.85
CA ASN A 449 0.99 15.83 -18.95
C ASN A 449 0.60 17.05 -18.11
N ASP A 450 -0.67 17.14 -17.75
CA ASP A 450 -1.19 18.30 -17.01
C ASP A 450 -1.01 18.16 -15.48
N ALA A 451 -0.87 16.93 -14.99
CA ALA A 451 -0.65 16.59 -13.58
C ALA A 451 0.44 15.50 -13.43
N LEU A 452 1.04 15.42 -12.23
CA LEU A 452 2.08 14.45 -11.91
C LEU A 452 1.56 13.00 -11.90
N GLY A 453 0.33 12.78 -11.44
CA GLY A 453 -0.25 11.45 -11.24
C GLY A 453 0.38 10.69 -10.07
N TRP A 454 -0.08 9.46 -9.87
CA TRP A 454 0.32 8.52 -8.82
C TRP A 454 0.05 9.05 -7.40
N GLY A 455 -1.05 9.77 -7.19
CA GLY A 455 -1.32 10.45 -5.93
C GLY A 455 -1.33 9.55 -4.69
N ALA A 456 -1.70 8.27 -4.82
CA ALA A 456 -1.63 7.36 -3.69
C ALA A 456 -0.19 7.03 -3.28
N LEU A 457 0.73 6.93 -4.25
CA LEU A 457 2.16 6.87 -3.97
C LEU A 457 2.66 8.21 -3.42
N THR A 458 2.38 9.31 -4.11
CA THR A 458 3.11 10.56 -3.89
C THR A 458 2.55 11.44 -2.77
N ALA A 459 1.24 11.42 -2.54
CA ALA A 459 0.57 12.35 -1.62
C ALA A 459 -0.08 11.67 -0.41
N ARG A 460 -0.52 10.40 -0.51
CA ARG A 460 -1.22 9.72 0.60
C ARG A 460 -0.37 9.74 1.87
N ARG A 461 -1.00 10.16 2.98
CA ARG A 461 -0.39 10.19 4.33
C ARG A 461 -0.84 8.99 5.15
N PRO A 462 0.04 8.37 5.96
CA PRO A 462 -0.36 7.38 6.95
C PRO A 462 -1.25 8.03 8.01
N MET A 463 -2.07 7.21 8.67
CA MET A 463 -3.03 7.69 9.66
C MET A 463 -2.31 8.40 10.82
N TYR A 464 -2.91 9.48 11.33
CA TYR A 464 -2.41 10.28 12.47
C TYR A 464 -1.03 10.95 12.28
N CYS A 465 -0.42 10.87 11.09
CA CYS A 465 0.82 11.56 10.75
C CYS A 465 0.51 12.99 10.27
N TYR A 466 0.08 13.86 11.19
CA TYR A 466 -0.50 15.17 10.84
C TYR A 466 0.52 16.24 10.44
N GLY A 467 1.73 16.19 11.00
CA GLY A 467 2.81 17.12 10.68
C GLY A 467 3.89 16.47 9.81
N ASP A 468 4.83 17.27 9.35
CA ASP A 468 5.93 16.81 8.51
C ASP A 468 7.18 16.58 9.37
N PRO A 469 7.79 15.37 9.37
CA PRO A 469 8.93 15.08 10.24
C PRO A 469 10.17 15.86 9.79
N ILE A 470 10.97 16.32 10.76
CA ILE A 470 12.19 17.09 10.53
C ILE A 470 13.34 16.55 11.38
N SER A 471 14.57 16.66 10.89
CA SER A 471 15.78 16.41 11.69
C SER A 471 16.30 17.67 12.39
N GLY A 472 15.64 18.80 12.17
CA GLY A 472 15.94 20.09 12.77
C GLY A 472 15.82 21.24 11.79
N PHE A 473 16.59 22.31 11.99
CA PHE A 473 16.64 23.47 11.10
C PHE A 473 18.07 23.74 10.63
N ASP A 474 18.21 24.26 9.42
CA ASP A 474 19.51 24.69 8.91
C ASP A 474 19.98 26.00 9.59
N GLY A 475 21.19 26.45 9.26
CA GLY A 475 21.76 27.68 9.81
C GLY A 475 21.00 28.97 9.48
N LEU A 476 19.94 28.88 8.68
CA LEU A 476 19.10 29.99 8.24
C LEU A 476 17.66 29.85 8.72
N GLY A 477 17.37 28.79 9.49
CA GLY A 477 16.07 28.53 10.10
C GLY A 477 15.08 27.86 9.18
N LEU A 478 15.52 27.27 8.05
CA LEU A 478 14.66 26.43 7.22
C LEU A 478 14.56 25.01 7.79
N PRO A 479 13.38 24.39 7.76
CA PRO A 479 13.21 23.03 8.24
C PRO A 479 13.98 22.03 7.36
N LEU A 480 14.73 21.14 8.02
CA LEU A 480 15.37 19.99 7.39
C LEU A 480 14.40 18.82 7.43
N TYR A 481 13.51 18.73 6.44
CA TYR A 481 12.56 17.63 6.34
C TYR A 481 13.28 16.30 6.18
N ALA A 482 12.97 15.33 7.04
CA ALA A 482 13.53 13.99 7.00
C ALA A 482 12.64 13.08 7.87
N MET A 483 12.42 11.85 7.42
CA MET A 483 11.71 10.87 8.23
C MET A 483 12.51 10.48 9.48
N HIS A 484 11.83 10.32 10.62
CA HIS A 484 12.50 9.80 11.83
C HIS A 484 12.76 8.30 11.69
N ASP A 485 13.95 7.92 11.25
CA ASP A 485 14.40 6.53 11.25
C ASP A 485 14.64 6.06 12.70
N ILE A 486 13.85 5.08 13.14
CA ILE A 486 13.93 4.55 14.51
C ILE A 486 15.28 3.92 14.85
N SER A 487 16.12 3.63 13.85
CA SER A 487 17.47 3.11 14.04
C SER A 487 18.44 4.14 14.63
N ASN A 488 18.05 5.42 14.64
CA ASN A 488 18.81 6.53 15.18
C ASN A 488 18.19 7.05 16.49
N THR A 489 18.96 7.80 17.27
CA THR A 489 18.41 8.62 18.36
C THR A 489 17.53 9.72 17.76
N ILE A 490 16.36 9.94 18.37
CA ILE A 490 15.43 10.99 17.97
C ILE A 490 15.40 12.05 19.07
N GLU A 491 15.82 13.27 18.73
CA GLU A 491 15.76 14.42 19.63
C GLU A 491 14.31 14.83 19.88
N ALA A 492 13.95 15.06 21.15
CA ALA A 492 12.57 15.25 21.54
C ALA A 492 11.99 16.59 21.04
N GLU A 493 12.81 17.62 20.92
CA GLU A 493 12.48 18.93 20.34
C GLU A 493 12.22 18.91 18.83
N ASN A 494 12.62 17.82 18.15
CA ASN A 494 12.37 17.61 16.73
C ASN A 494 11.08 16.83 16.47
N PHE A 495 10.02 17.15 17.21
CA PHE A 495 8.67 16.66 16.91
C PHE A 495 8.16 17.18 15.56
N ASP A 496 7.13 16.53 15.03
CA ASP A 496 6.57 16.83 13.71
C ASP A 496 6.31 18.33 13.51
N TYR A 497 6.70 18.84 12.35
CA TYR A 497 6.66 20.26 12.02
C TYR A 497 5.38 20.64 11.27
N ASP A 498 4.83 21.80 11.60
CA ASP A 498 3.75 22.43 10.84
C ASP A 498 4.31 23.64 10.07
N PRO A 499 4.34 23.60 8.73
CA PRO A 499 4.82 24.72 7.91
C PRO A 499 4.08 26.05 8.15
N SER A 500 2.81 26.00 8.56
CA SER A 500 2.05 27.21 8.91
C SER A 500 2.39 27.82 10.27
N LYS A 501 3.25 27.14 11.06
CA LYS A 501 3.66 27.51 12.43
C LYS A 501 2.45 27.63 13.37
N ASN A 502 1.48 26.72 13.21
CA ASN A 502 0.26 26.65 14.00
C ASN A 502 -0.13 25.19 14.31
N GLY A 503 0.85 24.45 14.85
CA GLY A 503 0.75 23.01 15.06
C GLY A 503 -0.07 22.57 16.28
N GLU A 504 -0.42 23.50 17.16
CA GLU A 504 -1.17 23.26 18.40
C GLU A 504 -2.47 22.47 18.16
N GLY A 505 -2.66 21.39 18.92
CA GLY A 505 -3.80 20.48 18.81
C GLY A 505 -3.68 19.44 17.68
N ARG A 506 -2.66 19.52 16.81
CA ARG A 506 -2.41 18.55 15.73
C ARG A 506 -1.07 17.84 15.84
N VAL A 507 0.03 18.59 15.92
CA VAL A 507 1.40 18.03 15.96
C VAL A 507 1.99 18.06 17.37
N TYR A 508 1.47 18.94 18.21
CA TYR A 508 1.75 19.00 19.65
C TYR A 508 0.53 19.56 20.41
N HIS A 509 0.52 19.44 21.74
CA HIS A 509 -0.34 20.21 22.63
C HIS A 509 0.46 20.67 23.83
N ASP A 510 0.47 21.99 24.04
CA ASP A 510 1.12 22.64 25.18
C ASP A 510 0.08 23.48 25.95
N LYS A 511 0.18 23.50 27.28
CA LYS A 511 -0.75 24.32 28.08
C LYS A 511 -0.36 25.79 28.11
N SER A 512 0.94 26.06 27.97
CA SER A 512 1.42 27.40 27.79
C SER A 512 1.02 27.88 26.38
N ALA A 513 0.78 29.19 26.25
CA ALA A 513 0.45 29.77 24.95
C ALA A 513 1.70 30.09 24.12
N THR A 514 2.90 29.94 24.68
CA THR A 514 4.19 30.35 24.10
C THR A 514 5.31 29.57 24.76
N ASN A 515 6.35 29.20 24.00
CA ASN A 515 7.58 28.65 24.57
C ASN A 515 8.19 29.66 25.57
N THR A 516 8.01 29.38 26.86
CA THR A 516 8.42 30.22 27.99
C THR A 516 9.92 30.13 28.27
N ALA A 517 10.54 29.00 27.92
CA ALA A 517 11.98 28.78 27.99
C ALA A 517 12.74 29.55 26.90
N GLY A 518 12.11 29.75 25.74
CA GLY A 518 12.51 30.73 24.74
C GLY A 518 13.69 30.32 23.85
N ALA A 519 14.04 29.03 23.79
CA ALA A 519 15.05 28.50 22.88
C ALA A 519 14.43 27.51 21.89
N TYR A 520 14.91 27.52 20.64
CA TYR A 520 14.51 26.62 19.54
C TYR A 520 13.00 26.59 19.23
N ARG A 521 12.63 26.61 17.94
CA ARG A 521 11.19 26.59 17.54
C ARG A 521 10.30 27.59 18.30
N VAL A 522 10.80 28.81 18.55
CA VAL A 522 10.12 29.84 19.36
C VAL A 522 8.76 30.33 18.80
N PHE A 523 8.38 29.84 17.63
CA PHE A 523 7.06 30.03 17.03
C PHE A 523 6.02 28.99 17.49
N ASP A 524 6.47 27.84 17.99
CA ASP A 524 5.63 26.87 18.69
C ASP A 524 5.54 27.23 20.17
N SER A 525 4.53 26.70 20.87
CA SER A 525 4.37 26.91 22.31
C SER A 525 5.10 25.90 23.18
N VAL A 526 5.65 24.83 22.62
CA VAL A 526 6.39 23.81 23.36
C VAL A 526 7.58 24.43 24.08
N ASP A 527 7.66 24.23 25.39
CA ASP A 527 8.75 24.73 26.23
C ASP A 527 10.07 23.99 25.95
N ILE A 528 11.03 24.71 25.36
CA ILE A 528 12.33 24.16 24.94
C ILE A 528 13.46 25.05 25.45
N GLU A 529 14.47 24.44 26.10
CA GLU A 529 15.65 25.12 26.64
C GLU A 529 16.97 24.61 26.01
N GLU A 530 18.03 25.42 26.10
CA GLU A 530 19.37 25.03 25.65
C GLU A 530 20.05 24.10 26.67
N LEU A 531 20.55 22.98 26.19
CA LEU A 531 21.42 22.05 26.91
C LEU A 531 22.92 22.37 26.74
N GLY A 532 23.26 23.00 25.62
CA GLY A 532 24.62 23.37 25.20
C GLY A 532 25.00 22.77 23.84
N ASP A 533 26.01 23.33 23.16
CA ASP A 533 26.52 22.85 21.86
C ASP A 533 25.44 22.63 20.78
N ASP A 534 24.48 23.58 20.67
CA ASP A 534 23.31 23.50 19.77
C ASP A 534 22.38 22.28 20.02
N ASN A 535 22.42 21.73 21.25
CA ASN A 535 21.49 20.70 21.74
C ASN A 535 20.38 21.32 22.60
N TYR A 536 19.18 20.77 22.54
CA TYR A 536 18.01 21.26 23.28
C TYR A 536 17.29 20.12 23.99
N ASN A 537 16.36 20.47 24.89
CA ASN A 537 15.44 19.52 25.49
C ASN A 537 14.07 20.15 25.71
N ILE A 538 13.06 19.29 25.82
CA ILE A 538 11.74 19.69 26.31
C ILE A 538 11.83 19.92 27.83
N THR A 539 11.28 21.03 28.30
CA THR A 539 11.26 21.45 29.71
C THR A 539 9.85 21.87 30.11
N ALA A 540 9.65 22.23 31.38
CA ALA A 540 8.37 22.70 31.94
C ALA A 540 7.14 21.80 31.64
N ILE A 541 7.36 20.52 31.34
CA ILE A 541 6.33 19.57 30.89
C ILE A 541 5.17 19.48 31.88
N GLU A 542 3.96 19.82 31.45
CA GLU A 542 2.75 19.75 32.25
C GLU A 542 1.92 18.49 31.99
N ALA A 543 1.21 18.03 33.02
CA ALA A 543 0.30 16.90 32.89
C ALA A 543 -0.86 17.22 31.92
N GLY A 544 -0.97 16.46 30.82
CA GLY A 544 -1.95 16.65 29.75
C GLY A 544 -1.35 17.03 28.40
N GLU A 545 -0.07 17.45 28.37
CA GLU A 545 0.65 17.81 27.16
C GLU A 545 1.06 16.57 26.34
N TRP A 546 1.34 16.78 25.05
CA TRP A 546 1.81 15.72 24.18
C TRP A 546 2.55 16.23 22.94
N LEU A 547 3.40 15.37 22.37
CA LEU A 547 4.16 15.59 21.14
C LEU A 547 3.90 14.43 20.15
N THR A 548 3.98 14.69 18.85
CA THR A 548 3.88 13.65 17.79
C THR A 548 5.11 13.60 16.91
N TYR A 549 5.40 12.41 16.40
CA TYR A 549 6.52 12.11 15.53
C TYR A 549 6.05 11.14 14.44
N THR A 550 6.40 11.41 13.19
CA THR A 550 6.19 10.47 12.09
C THR A 550 7.48 9.67 11.89
N ILE A 551 7.41 8.36 12.17
CA ILE A 551 8.58 7.49 12.28
C ILE A 551 8.60 6.40 11.19
N SER A 552 9.79 6.01 10.75
CA SER A 552 10.02 4.90 9.82
C SER A 552 10.48 3.66 10.57
N VAL A 553 9.77 2.55 10.39
CA VAL A 553 10.10 1.25 10.98
C VAL A 553 10.61 0.30 9.89
N PRO A 554 11.89 -0.16 9.96
CA PRO A 554 12.48 -0.97 8.91
C PRO A 554 11.97 -2.41 8.84
N GLU A 555 11.41 -2.94 9.94
CA GLU A 555 10.96 -4.33 10.04
C GLU A 555 9.83 -4.51 11.06
N THR A 556 8.88 -5.40 10.76
CA THR A 556 7.87 -5.82 11.74
C THR A 556 8.54 -6.68 12.81
N ALA A 557 8.64 -6.17 14.02
CA ALA A 557 9.43 -6.79 15.08
C ALA A 557 9.00 -6.30 16.47
N LEU A 558 9.59 -6.89 17.51
CA LEU A 558 9.51 -6.38 18.88
C LEU A 558 10.61 -5.33 19.09
N TYR A 559 10.25 -4.22 19.73
CA TYR A 559 11.13 -3.09 20.00
C TYR A 559 11.01 -2.60 21.45
N SER A 560 12.12 -2.20 22.03
CA SER A 560 12.18 -1.43 23.28
C SER A 560 12.11 0.06 22.99
N PHE A 561 11.63 0.84 23.96
CA PHE A 561 11.65 2.30 23.92
C PHE A 561 12.31 2.84 25.19
N SER A 562 13.33 3.68 25.02
CA SER A 562 14.07 4.30 26.13
C SER A 562 14.16 5.80 25.93
N ILE A 563 14.02 6.56 27.01
CA ILE A 563 14.19 8.01 27.04
C ILE A 563 15.51 8.40 27.71
N ASN A 564 16.06 9.56 27.36
CA ASN A 564 17.02 10.31 28.15
C ASN A 564 16.32 11.49 28.83
N TYR A 565 16.40 11.55 30.16
CA TYR A 565 15.59 12.46 30.96
C TYR A 565 16.33 12.97 32.21
N ALA A 566 15.84 14.06 32.78
CA ALA A 566 16.24 14.55 34.10
C ALA A 566 14.98 14.82 34.95
N ALA A 567 14.94 14.31 36.18
CA ALA A 567 13.83 14.52 37.13
C ALA A 567 14.34 14.78 38.56
N SER A 568 13.78 15.80 39.24
CA SER A 568 14.23 16.24 40.58
C SER A 568 13.16 16.36 41.67
N GLN A 569 11.84 16.41 41.37
CA GLN A 569 10.84 16.75 42.42
C GLN A 569 9.64 15.81 42.60
N ALA A 570 9.24 15.01 41.61
CA ALA A 570 8.14 14.03 41.73
C ALA A 570 8.07 13.09 40.50
N ASP A 571 7.26 12.04 40.57
CA ASP A 571 7.02 11.16 39.42
C ASP A 571 6.00 11.82 38.46
N GLY A 572 6.52 12.40 37.37
CA GLY A 572 5.73 12.60 36.15
C GLY A 572 5.44 11.25 35.48
N THR A 573 4.56 11.22 34.49
CA THR A 573 4.30 10.00 33.72
C THR A 573 4.40 10.23 32.22
N ILE A 574 4.81 9.19 31.51
CA ILE A 574 4.86 9.15 30.05
C ILE A 574 4.01 8.01 29.52
N LYS A 575 3.38 8.19 28.36
CA LYS A 575 2.58 7.16 27.68
C LYS A 575 2.85 7.20 26.19
N LEU A 576 2.99 6.02 25.58
CA LEU A 576 3.25 5.86 24.16
C LEU A 576 2.01 5.36 23.42
N THR A 577 1.67 6.04 22.33
CA THR A 577 0.59 5.65 21.41
C THR A 577 1.17 5.59 19.99
N PHE A 578 0.98 4.47 19.30
CA PHE A 578 1.39 4.27 17.91
C PHE A 578 0.17 4.03 17.02
N ASN A 579 0.07 4.74 15.90
CA ASN A 579 -1.09 4.71 14.99
C ASN A 579 -2.45 4.81 15.72
N GLY A 580 -2.52 5.64 16.76
CA GLY A 580 -3.73 5.81 17.58
C GLY A 580 -3.97 4.69 18.61
N GLU A 581 -3.14 3.65 18.66
CA GLU A 581 -3.21 2.55 19.62
C GLU A 581 -2.21 2.71 20.76
N ASP A 582 -2.68 2.58 21.99
CA ASP A 582 -1.80 2.63 23.17
C ASP A 582 -0.89 1.41 23.22
N LYS A 583 0.43 1.64 23.26
CA LYS A 583 1.44 0.58 23.42
C LYS A 583 1.88 0.41 24.87
N THR A 584 1.65 1.44 25.69
CA THR A 584 1.94 1.41 27.12
C THR A 584 0.76 1.99 27.92
N GLU A 585 0.66 1.60 29.18
CA GLU A 585 -0.03 2.41 30.18
C GLU A 585 0.81 3.66 30.51
N ALA A 586 0.32 4.53 31.39
CA ALA A 586 1.13 5.62 31.93
C ALA A 586 2.25 5.06 32.82
N ILE A 587 3.51 5.29 32.42
CA ILE A 587 4.72 4.83 33.12
C ILE A 587 5.31 5.99 33.91
N SER A 588 5.61 5.78 35.19
CA SER A 588 6.26 6.77 36.06
C SER A 588 7.72 7.00 35.66
N VAL A 589 8.12 8.27 35.59
CA VAL A 589 9.50 8.70 35.38
C VAL A 589 10.13 8.98 36.76
N PRO A 590 11.06 8.15 37.25
CA PRO A 590 11.55 8.26 38.62
C PRO A 590 12.60 9.36 38.76
N VAL A 591 12.65 10.02 39.91
CA VAL A 591 13.69 10.99 40.27
C VAL A 591 15.09 10.36 40.14
N ASN A 592 15.97 11.00 39.38
CA ASN A 592 17.37 10.59 39.18
C ASN A 592 18.39 11.61 39.69
N SER A 593 17.94 12.78 40.15
CA SER A 593 18.80 13.77 40.81
C SER A 593 19.02 13.46 42.29
N SER A 594 20.21 13.80 42.79
CA SER A 594 20.52 13.78 44.23
C SER A 594 20.23 15.10 44.95
N ASP A 595 19.88 16.15 44.20
CA ASP A 595 19.53 17.48 44.68
C ASP A 595 18.16 17.89 44.09
N ASP A 596 17.13 17.96 44.94
CA ASP A 596 15.76 18.33 44.54
C ASP A 596 15.67 19.72 43.86
N SER A 597 16.73 20.55 43.95
CA SER A 597 16.79 21.88 43.32
C SER A 597 17.51 21.93 41.97
N ASP A 598 18.15 20.84 41.54
CA ASP A 598 18.90 20.75 40.29
C ASP A 598 18.35 19.64 39.39
N ASN A 599 17.81 20.01 38.23
CA ASN A 599 17.25 19.09 37.24
C ASN A 599 18.18 18.94 36.03
N SER A 600 19.47 18.75 36.29
CA SER A 600 20.54 18.61 35.28
C SER A 600 21.26 17.25 35.33
N ASP A 601 20.87 16.36 36.25
CA ASP A 601 21.36 14.98 36.33
C ASP A 601 20.65 14.12 35.28
N TRP A 602 21.21 14.05 34.06
CA TRP A 602 20.65 13.25 32.95
C TRP A 602 20.88 11.74 33.12
N GLY A 603 19.85 10.95 32.80
CA GLY A 603 19.91 9.49 32.82
C GLY A 603 18.93 8.84 31.86
N SER A 604 19.08 7.53 31.65
CA SER A 604 18.21 6.77 30.75
C SER A 604 17.18 5.94 31.51
N LEU A 605 15.95 5.93 31.00
CA LEU A 605 14.86 5.08 31.48
C LEU A 605 14.26 4.29 30.33
N GLN A 606 14.17 2.97 30.50
CA GLN A 606 13.45 2.11 29.58
C GLN A 606 11.94 2.16 29.90
N ILE A 607 11.14 2.65 28.96
CA ILE A 607 9.69 2.79 29.07
C ILE A 607 8.97 1.51 28.66
N ALA A 608 9.50 0.81 27.65
CA ALA A 608 8.96 -0.45 27.16
C ALA A 608 10.08 -1.40 26.70
N GLU A 609 9.84 -2.71 26.80
CA GLU A 609 10.80 -3.76 26.43
C GLU A 609 10.42 -4.46 25.13
N ASP A 610 9.16 -4.88 24.97
CA ASP A 610 8.69 -5.64 23.80
C ASP A 610 7.41 -5.04 23.22
N MET A 611 7.55 -3.95 22.46
CA MET A 611 6.46 -3.37 21.67
C MET A 611 6.48 -3.91 20.25
N LEU A 612 5.38 -4.53 19.82
CA LEU A 612 5.21 -4.88 18.41
C LEU A 612 4.99 -3.61 17.58
N LEU A 613 5.93 -3.34 16.68
CA LEU A 613 5.84 -2.31 15.65
C LEU A 613 5.88 -2.97 14.27
N ASN A 614 5.06 -2.47 13.34
CA ASN A 614 5.00 -2.97 11.97
C ASN A 614 5.96 -2.22 11.05
N LYS A 615 6.54 -2.91 10.06
CA LYS A 615 7.34 -2.28 9.01
C LYS A 615 6.55 -1.18 8.30
N GLY A 616 7.21 -0.08 7.96
CA GLY A 616 6.63 1.08 7.27
C GLY A 616 6.57 2.33 8.14
N VAL A 617 5.90 3.37 7.64
CA VAL A 617 5.76 4.65 8.33
C VAL A 617 4.60 4.61 9.33
N GLN A 618 4.84 5.06 10.55
CA GLN A 618 3.85 5.07 11.63
C GLN A 618 3.85 6.40 12.38
N SER A 619 2.72 6.78 12.96
CA SER A 619 2.68 7.89 13.92
C SER A 619 3.11 7.39 15.30
N LEU A 620 3.98 8.12 15.98
CA LEU A 620 4.25 8.03 17.41
C LEU A 620 3.66 9.27 18.09
N LYS A 621 2.91 9.08 19.18
CA LYS A 621 2.52 10.15 20.09
C LYS A 621 3.06 9.85 21.48
N ILE A 622 3.75 10.82 22.07
CA ILE A 622 4.22 10.79 23.46
C ILE A 622 3.31 11.71 24.27
N SER A 623 2.63 11.16 25.27
CA SER A 623 1.73 11.93 26.15
C SER A 623 2.30 12.02 27.56
N PHE A 624 2.19 13.20 28.17
CA PHE A 624 2.73 13.51 29.48
C PHE A 624 1.62 13.61 30.54
N GLY A 625 1.91 13.16 31.76
CA GLY A 625 0.96 13.11 32.86
C GLY A 625 1.64 13.14 34.23
N GLY A 626 0.90 12.78 35.28
CA GLY A 626 1.41 12.78 36.65
C GLY A 626 1.56 14.20 37.22
N THR A 627 2.67 14.45 37.90
CA THR A 627 2.99 15.79 38.44
C THR A 627 3.57 16.68 37.33
N SER A 628 3.03 17.89 37.15
CA SER A 628 3.61 18.88 36.21
C SER A 628 5.03 19.30 36.62
N GLU A 629 5.84 19.69 35.63
CA GLU A 629 7.24 20.12 35.76
C GLU A 629 8.14 19.07 36.45
N ALA A 630 7.73 17.80 36.45
CA ALA A 630 8.41 16.74 37.18
C ALA A 630 9.73 16.31 36.54
N PHE A 631 9.83 16.38 35.22
CA PHE A 631 11.00 15.96 34.47
C PHE A 631 11.17 16.75 33.16
N LYS A 632 12.36 16.62 32.57
CA LYS A 632 12.76 17.13 31.25
C LYS A 632 13.07 15.96 30.33
N LEU A 633 12.86 16.13 29.03
CA LEU A 633 13.08 15.10 28.02
C LEU A 633 14.04 15.61 26.93
N ASP A 634 15.19 14.95 26.78
CA ASP A 634 16.23 15.28 25.78
C ASP A 634 15.97 14.51 24.49
N ASN A 635 16.07 13.18 24.54
CA ASN A 635 15.82 12.33 23.38
C ASN A 635 15.26 10.96 23.75
N PHE A 636 14.97 10.17 22.73
CA PHE A 636 14.58 8.78 22.88
C PHE A 636 15.19 7.88 21.80
N THR A 637 15.23 6.59 22.11
CA THR A 637 15.73 5.53 21.23
C THR A 637 14.72 4.40 21.17
N ILE A 638 14.59 3.80 19.99
CA ILE A 638 13.75 2.63 19.75
C ILE A 638 14.67 1.54 19.20
N THR A 639 14.75 0.40 19.88
CA THR A 639 15.73 -0.64 19.53
C THR A 639 15.05 -1.98 19.34
N LYS A 640 15.36 -2.67 18.25
CA LYS A 640 14.83 -4.02 17.99
C LYS A 640 15.29 -4.99 19.07
N THR A 641 14.35 -5.62 19.76
CA THR A 641 14.61 -6.61 20.82
C THR A 641 14.35 -8.04 20.38
N GLY A 642 13.48 -8.25 19.38
CA GLY A 642 13.11 -9.58 18.89
C GLY A 642 12.42 -9.56 17.53
N ILE A 643 12.18 -10.75 16.98
CA ILE A 643 11.42 -10.96 15.75
C ILE A 643 10.02 -11.48 16.06
N VAL A 644 9.08 -11.25 15.15
CA VAL A 644 7.78 -11.93 15.16
C VAL A 644 7.94 -13.23 14.39
N LYS A 645 7.63 -14.36 15.03
CA LYS A 645 7.67 -15.68 14.37
C LYS A 645 6.42 -15.89 13.54
N GLU A 646 6.58 -16.52 12.38
CA GLU A 646 5.48 -16.90 11.49
C GLU A 646 4.82 -18.20 11.96
N ASP A 647 3.51 -18.32 11.76
CA ASP A 647 2.80 -19.58 11.98
C ASP A 647 3.06 -20.54 10.81
N GLN A 648 2.91 -21.84 11.09
CA GLN A 648 3.10 -22.90 10.10
C GLN A 648 2.14 -24.06 10.35
N ASP A 649 1.87 -24.82 9.29
CA ASP A 649 0.93 -25.94 9.28
C ASP A 649 1.64 -27.22 8.85
N ILE A 650 1.10 -28.37 9.27
CA ILE A 650 1.50 -29.70 8.78
C ILE A 650 0.43 -30.21 7.83
N GLN A 651 0.85 -30.59 6.63
CA GLN A 651 0.06 -31.36 5.70
C GLN A 651 0.40 -32.83 5.88
N PHE A 652 -0.58 -33.64 6.29
CA PHE A 652 -0.40 -35.08 6.52
C PHE A 652 -1.59 -35.86 5.97
N TYR A 653 -1.38 -36.51 4.81
CA TYR A 653 -2.44 -37.21 4.07
C TYR A 653 -2.80 -38.56 4.67
N THR A 654 -3.98 -39.06 4.31
CA THR A 654 -4.44 -40.40 4.69
C THR A 654 -3.41 -41.46 4.33
N LEU A 655 -3.05 -42.27 5.33
CA LEU A 655 -2.18 -43.42 5.14
C LEU A 655 -3.00 -44.59 4.54
N PRO A 656 -2.56 -45.22 3.45
CA PRO A 656 -3.18 -46.45 2.97
C PRO A 656 -2.98 -47.59 3.98
N TYR A 657 -3.68 -48.68 3.78
CA TYR A 657 -3.42 -49.91 4.52
C TYR A 657 -2.05 -50.46 4.13
N HIS A 658 -1.33 -51.09 5.07
CA HIS A 658 -0.04 -51.71 4.77
C HIS A 658 -0.04 -53.20 5.12
N VAL A 659 0.71 -54.00 4.36
CA VAL A 659 0.88 -55.43 4.63
C VAL A 659 2.08 -55.65 5.54
N LEU A 660 1.92 -56.45 6.60
CA LEU A 660 3.01 -56.84 7.50
C LEU A 660 4.17 -57.46 6.71
N GLY A 661 5.39 -56.96 6.94
CA GLY A 661 6.59 -57.38 6.21
C GLY A 661 6.91 -56.53 4.98
N SER A 662 6.10 -55.51 4.67
CA SER A 662 6.49 -54.43 3.74
C SER A 662 7.71 -53.67 4.26
N GLU A 663 8.46 -53.03 3.35
CA GLU A 663 9.59 -52.18 3.71
C GLU A 663 9.15 -50.94 4.51
N ASP A 664 10.08 -50.37 5.28
CA ASP A 664 9.84 -49.14 6.03
C ASP A 664 9.51 -47.99 5.07
N PHE A 665 8.39 -47.32 5.31
CA PHE A 665 7.87 -46.28 4.41
C PHE A 665 7.82 -44.92 5.08
N ASP A 666 7.91 -43.87 4.27
CA ASP A 666 7.78 -42.48 4.72
C ASP A 666 6.28 -42.12 4.84
N PRO A 667 5.80 -41.59 5.97
CA PRO A 667 4.43 -41.07 6.08
C PRO A 667 4.13 -39.86 5.18
N MET A 668 5.17 -39.21 4.62
CA MET A 668 5.08 -38.08 3.69
C MET A 668 4.34 -36.85 4.23
N ALA A 669 4.36 -36.61 5.54
CA ALA A 669 3.91 -35.33 6.08
C ALA A 669 4.95 -34.23 5.81
N THR A 670 4.47 -33.04 5.46
CA THR A 670 5.30 -31.85 5.17
C THR A 670 4.83 -30.67 6.01
N SER A 671 5.74 -29.78 6.42
CA SER A 671 5.35 -28.49 6.99
C SER A 671 5.37 -27.39 5.94
N SER A 672 4.53 -26.37 6.10
CA SER A 672 4.53 -25.17 5.23
C SER A 672 5.84 -24.38 5.29
N SER A 673 6.61 -24.55 6.37
CA SER A 673 7.95 -23.97 6.59
C SER A 673 9.11 -24.79 6.00
N GLU A 674 8.82 -25.94 5.39
CA GLU A 674 9.80 -26.93 4.92
C GLU A 674 10.71 -27.53 6.01
N LEU A 675 10.42 -27.27 7.28
CA LEU A 675 11.09 -27.89 8.42
C LEU A 675 10.75 -29.39 8.51
N VAL A 676 11.74 -30.21 8.90
CA VAL A 676 11.60 -31.67 8.98
C VAL A 676 10.55 -32.06 10.02
N VAL A 677 9.50 -32.75 9.58
CA VAL A 677 8.43 -33.29 10.44
C VAL A 677 8.91 -34.54 11.16
N SER A 678 8.54 -34.67 12.43
CA SER A 678 8.82 -35.85 13.26
C SER A 678 7.54 -36.64 13.54
N TYR A 679 7.66 -37.94 13.81
CA TYR A 679 6.50 -38.83 13.99
C TYR A 679 6.55 -39.61 15.29
N THR A 680 5.37 -39.97 15.80
CA THR A 680 5.20 -40.98 16.85
C THR A 680 4.11 -41.98 16.50
N SER A 681 4.11 -43.14 17.15
CA SER A 681 3.09 -44.18 17.00
C SER A 681 2.39 -44.42 18.34
N SER A 682 1.06 -44.46 18.34
CA SER A 682 0.27 -44.72 19.55
C SER A 682 0.32 -46.19 20.00
N ASN A 683 0.80 -47.10 19.14
CA ASN A 683 0.90 -48.53 19.44
C ASN A 683 2.10 -49.17 18.73
N GLU A 684 3.23 -49.20 19.43
CA GLU A 684 4.49 -49.79 18.97
C GLU A 684 4.42 -51.31 18.70
N SER A 685 3.39 -51.99 19.20
CA SER A 685 3.17 -53.42 18.87
C SER A 685 2.68 -53.63 17.44
N VAL A 686 2.20 -52.57 16.79
CA VAL A 686 1.69 -52.55 15.41
C VAL A 686 2.69 -51.87 14.49
N ALA A 687 3.16 -50.68 14.84
CA ALA A 687 4.22 -49.99 14.09
C ALA A 687 5.07 -49.08 14.99
N THR A 688 6.36 -48.97 14.71
CA THR A 688 7.32 -48.07 15.39
C THR A 688 7.87 -47.04 14.41
N ILE A 689 8.42 -45.93 14.89
CA ILE A 689 9.12 -44.96 14.05
C ILE A 689 10.64 -45.20 14.14
N VAL A 690 11.28 -45.47 13.00
CA VAL A 690 12.73 -45.73 12.89
C VAL A 690 13.28 -44.84 11.78
N ASP A 691 14.28 -44.02 12.10
CA ASP A 691 14.91 -43.08 11.16
C ASP A 691 13.90 -42.19 10.40
N GLY A 692 12.82 -41.76 11.08
CA GLY A 692 11.75 -40.93 10.51
C GLY A 692 10.72 -41.69 9.66
N LYS A 693 10.88 -43.01 9.49
CA LYS A 693 9.98 -43.87 8.73
C LYS A 693 9.15 -44.77 9.63
N VAL A 694 8.02 -45.25 9.11
CA VAL A 694 7.17 -46.24 9.79
C VAL A 694 7.75 -47.63 9.55
N HIS A 695 8.08 -48.32 10.63
CA HIS A 695 8.46 -49.73 10.64
C HIS A 695 7.29 -50.59 11.16
N LEU A 696 6.85 -51.56 10.36
CA LEU A 696 5.70 -52.41 10.68
C LEU A 696 6.12 -53.60 11.56
N VAL A 697 5.50 -53.72 12.73
CA VAL A 697 5.83 -54.73 13.76
C VAL A 697 4.79 -55.85 13.85
N GLY A 698 3.51 -55.52 13.69
CA GLY A 698 2.40 -56.47 13.84
C GLY A 698 1.12 -56.00 13.16
N THR A 699 0.21 -56.94 12.88
CA THR A 699 -1.11 -56.59 12.33
C THR A 699 -1.98 -55.90 13.38
N GLY A 700 -2.75 -54.90 12.97
CA GLY A 700 -3.62 -54.13 13.86
C GLY A 700 -3.76 -52.68 13.42
N VAL A 701 -4.26 -51.85 14.32
CA VAL A 701 -4.47 -50.42 14.07
C VAL A 701 -3.59 -49.61 15.02
N THR A 702 -2.95 -48.58 14.50
CA THR A 702 -2.25 -47.57 15.29
C THR A 702 -2.50 -46.18 14.72
N THR A 703 -2.20 -45.14 15.48
CA THR A 703 -2.26 -43.75 15.04
C THR A 703 -0.84 -43.24 14.92
N ILE A 704 -0.50 -42.69 13.75
CA ILE A 704 0.74 -41.95 13.52
C ILE A 704 0.46 -40.47 13.73
N SER A 705 1.20 -39.83 14.61
CA SER A 705 1.12 -38.39 14.88
C SER A 705 2.32 -37.67 14.29
N ALA A 706 2.10 -36.56 13.60
CA ALA A 706 3.12 -35.71 12.98
C ALA A 706 3.30 -34.40 13.75
N PHE A 707 4.56 -34.01 14.03
CA PHE A 707 4.93 -32.83 14.83
C PHE A 707 5.97 -31.96 14.13
N GLN A 708 5.86 -30.66 14.33
CA GLN A 708 6.86 -29.67 13.92
C GLN A 708 6.94 -28.57 14.99
N ASP A 709 8.07 -28.52 15.71
CA ASP A 709 8.26 -27.60 16.85
C ASP A 709 8.60 -26.16 16.43
N GLY A 710 8.88 -25.93 15.15
CA GLY A 710 9.34 -24.63 14.67
C GLY A 710 10.79 -24.33 15.02
N ASN A 711 11.17 -23.07 14.90
CA ASN A 711 12.54 -22.61 15.09
C ASN A 711 12.56 -21.13 15.49
N ASP A 712 13.67 -20.43 15.22
CA ASP A 712 13.78 -19.01 15.50
C ASP A 712 12.82 -18.16 14.65
N ALA A 713 12.44 -18.62 13.45
CA ALA A 713 11.56 -17.91 12.52
C ALA A 713 10.09 -18.37 12.59
N PHE A 714 9.80 -19.61 13.00
CA PHE A 714 8.45 -20.18 12.99
C PHE A 714 7.98 -20.65 14.36
N ASN A 715 6.70 -20.44 14.65
CA ASN A 715 6.00 -21.02 15.79
C ASN A 715 5.79 -22.53 15.59
N PRO A 716 5.60 -23.35 16.65
CA PRO A 716 5.23 -24.76 16.49
C PRO A 716 3.94 -24.94 15.68
N ALA A 717 3.93 -25.91 14.76
CA ALA A 717 2.74 -26.24 13.99
C ALA A 717 1.75 -27.07 14.83
N PRO A 718 0.43 -26.93 14.60
CA PRO A 718 -0.56 -27.85 15.17
C PRO A 718 -0.27 -29.32 14.79
N GLU A 719 -0.37 -30.23 15.76
CA GLU A 719 -0.20 -31.67 15.53
C GLU A 719 -1.30 -32.21 14.59
N VAL A 720 -0.91 -33.02 13.59
CA VAL A 720 -1.84 -33.72 12.69
C VAL A 720 -1.64 -35.23 12.82
N THR A 721 -2.73 -36.00 12.79
CA THR A 721 -2.70 -37.45 13.04
C THR A 721 -3.38 -38.23 11.92
N GLN A 722 -2.87 -39.43 11.63
CA GLN A 722 -3.43 -40.36 10.66
C GLN A 722 -3.50 -41.78 11.22
N GLU A 723 -4.57 -42.50 10.91
CA GLU A 723 -4.72 -43.90 11.29
C GLU A 723 -3.97 -44.80 10.30
N LEU A 724 -3.13 -45.69 10.83
CA LEU A 724 -2.43 -46.72 10.09
C LEU A 724 -3.02 -48.09 10.40
N ASN A 725 -3.50 -48.77 9.36
CA ASN A 725 -4.02 -50.12 9.44
C ASN A 725 -3.01 -51.10 8.83
N VAL A 726 -2.58 -52.10 9.61
CA VAL A 726 -1.60 -53.12 9.21
C VAL A 726 -2.27 -54.48 9.11
N VAL A 727 -2.24 -55.09 7.92
CA VAL A 727 -2.92 -56.35 7.60
C VAL A 727 -1.93 -57.46 7.24
N ALA A 728 -2.35 -58.72 7.29
CA ALA A 728 -1.45 -59.85 7.03
C ALA A 728 -1.17 -60.07 5.52
N GLN A 729 -2.11 -59.68 4.65
CA GLN A 729 -2.05 -59.88 3.20
C GLN A 729 -3.07 -58.97 2.51
N ILE A 730 -2.91 -58.76 1.19
CA ILE A 730 -3.92 -58.11 0.35
C ILE A 730 -5.12 -59.04 0.13
N GLY A 731 -6.28 -58.45 -0.16
CA GLY A 731 -7.49 -59.16 -0.58
C GLY A 731 -7.51 -59.47 -2.08
N GLY A 732 -6.99 -58.55 -2.89
CA GLY A 732 -6.85 -58.74 -4.33
C GLY A 732 -6.32 -57.50 -5.04
N THR A 733 -6.19 -57.63 -6.36
CA THR A 733 -5.80 -56.54 -7.27
C THR A 733 -6.94 -56.28 -8.26
N LEU A 734 -7.24 -55.01 -8.50
CA LEU A 734 -8.26 -54.55 -9.44
C LEU A 734 -7.68 -53.45 -10.33
N ASP A 735 -7.85 -53.60 -11.64
CA ASP A 735 -7.56 -52.53 -12.60
C ASP A 735 -8.85 -51.72 -12.82
N VAL A 736 -8.82 -50.44 -12.43
CA VAL A 736 -9.92 -49.48 -12.63
C VAL A 736 -9.56 -48.58 -13.80
N ILE A 737 -10.36 -48.64 -14.86
CA ILE A 737 -10.17 -47.80 -16.06
C ILE A 737 -10.78 -46.42 -15.81
N VAL A 738 -10.18 -45.39 -16.39
CA VAL A 738 -10.67 -44.01 -16.29
C VAL A 738 -12.10 -43.86 -16.80
N ASP A 739 -12.94 -43.11 -16.06
CA ASP A 739 -14.32 -42.79 -16.44
C ASP A 739 -14.39 -41.57 -17.35
N ALA A 740 -13.56 -40.56 -17.07
CA ALA A 740 -13.42 -39.34 -17.85
C ALA A 740 -11.96 -38.91 -17.97
N ASP A 741 -11.52 -38.59 -19.17
CA ASP A 741 -10.21 -38.04 -19.47
C ASP A 741 -10.29 -36.91 -20.50
N ALA A 742 -9.62 -35.80 -20.21
CA ALA A 742 -9.56 -34.67 -21.13
C ALA A 742 -8.25 -33.90 -20.92
N TYR A 743 -7.80 -33.19 -21.95
CA TYR A 743 -6.80 -32.14 -21.75
C TYR A 743 -7.37 -30.77 -22.07
N VAL A 744 -6.81 -29.74 -21.45
CA VAL A 744 -7.18 -28.33 -21.68
C VAL A 744 -6.01 -27.59 -22.30
N HIS A 745 -6.27 -26.51 -23.05
CA HIS A 745 -5.22 -25.79 -23.77
C HIS A 745 -5.40 -24.28 -23.72
N GLU A 746 -4.41 -23.55 -23.19
CA GLU A 746 -4.49 -22.10 -22.98
C GLU A 746 -4.78 -21.33 -24.27
N SER A 747 -4.02 -21.61 -25.34
CA SER A 747 -4.19 -20.91 -26.61
C SER A 747 -5.47 -21.30 -27.37
N LYS A 748 -6.26 -22.23 -26.82
CA LYS A 748 -7.55 -22.71 -27.34
C LYS A 748 -8.55 -22.77 -26.18
N ALA A 749 -8.68 -21.65 -25.48
CA ALA A 749 -9.24 -21.63 -24.13
C ALA A 749 -10.69 -22.13 -24.00
N ASN A 750 -11.46 -22.12 -25.09
CA ASN A 750 -12.86 -22.55 -25.14
C ASN A 750 -13.07 -23.88 -25.88
N ASP A 751 -12.00 -24.48 -26.44
CA ASP A 751 -12.12 -25.75 -27.12
C ASP A 751 -12.14 -26.87 -26.06
N ASN A 752 -13.04 -27.84 -26.25
CA ASN A 752 -13.07 -29.08 -25.48
C ASN A 752 -12.26 -30.16 -26.21
N PHE A 753 -11.49 -30.93 -25.45
CA PHE A 753 -10.69 -32.05 -25.96
C PHE A 753 -10.98 -33.34 -25.21
N GLY A 754 -12.24 -33.59 -24.83
CA GLY A 754 -12.63 -34.85 -24.18
C GLY A 754 -12.60 -36.05 -25.15
N ASP A 755 -13.13 -35.90 -26.36
CA ASP A 755 -13.26 -37.01 -27.32
C ASP A 755 -11.98 -37.30 -28.15
N VAL A 756 -10.82 -36.83 -27.72
CA VAL A 756 -9.56 -36.95 -28.49
C VAL A 756 -8.84 -38.24 -28.16
N THR A 757 -8.44 -39.01 -29.17
CA THR A 757 -7.65 -40.26 -28.99
C THR A 757 -6.25 -40.09 -28.36
N SER A 758 -5.84 -38.85 -28.05
CA SER A 758 -4.55 -38.56 -27.45
C SER A 758 -4.55 -37.24 -26.70
N MET A 759 -4.10 -37.29 -25.45
CA MET A 759 -3.99 -36.15 -24.56
C MET A 759 -2.56 -35.64 -24.46
N VAL A 760 -2.35 -34.38 -24.06
CA VAL A 760 -1.02 -33.76 -24.00
C VAL A 760 -0.82 -33.01 -22.68
N THR A 761 0.34 -33.19 -22.05
CA THR A 761 0.78 -32.40 -20.88
C THR A 761 1.99 -31.52 -21.20
N LYS A 762 1.90 -30.22 -20.87
CA LYS A 762 2.95 -29.19 -21.00
C LYS A 762 2.64 -27.97 -20.12
N LEU A 763 3.54 -27.52 -19.25
CA LEU A 763 3.31 -26.39 -18.34
C LEU A 763 3.02 -25.10 -19.12
N ASP A 764 2.17 -24.25 -18.51
CA ASP A 764 1.69 -22.97 -19.05
C ASP A 764 1.02 -23.09 -20.43
N ALA A 765 0.56 -24.29 -20.79
CA ALA A 765 -0.05 -24.51 -22.09
C ALA A 765 -1.12 -25.61 -22.07
N ARG A 766 -0.86 -26.80 -21.47
CA ARG A 766 -1.72 -27.99 -21.53
C ARG A 766 -1.70 -28.85 -20.28
N TYR A 767 -2.87 -29.11 -19.69
CA TYR A 767 -3.02 -29.97 -18.51
C TYR A 767 -3.97 -31.11 -18.83
N VAL A 768 -3.71 -32.30 -18.29
CA VAL A 768 -4.61 -33.45 -18.38
C VAL A 768 -5.40 -33.56 -17.09
N TYR A 769 -6.70 -33.82 -17.21
CA TYR A 769 -7.61 -34.12 -16.11
C TYR A 769 -8.15 -35.53 -16.26
N LEU A 770 -8.14 -36.31 -15.18
CA LEU A 770 -8.64 -37.69 -15.13
C LEU A 770 -9.64 -37.85 -14.00
N LYS A 771 -10.68 -38.68 -14.23
CA LYS A 771 -11.66 -39.07 -13.21
C LYS A 771 -11.82 -40.59 -13.12
N PHE A 772 -11.88 -41.12 -11.89
CA PHE A 772 -12.12 -42.54 -11.63
C PHE A 772 -13.21 -42.73 -10.56
N ASP A 773 -14.08 -43.71 -10.74
CA ASP A 773 -15.08 -44.18 -9.78
C ASP A 773 -14.55 -45.42 -9.03
N LEU A 774 -14.34 -45.25 -7.73
CA LEU A 774 -13.85 -46.29 -6.84
C LEU A 774 -14.98 -47.12 -6.21
N SER A 775 -16.24 -46.90 -6.58
CA SER A 775 -17.40 -47.60 -6.00
C SER A 775 -17.35 -49.12 -6.18
N THR A 776 -16.60 -49.60 -7.18
CA THR A 776 -16.40 -51.02 -7.47
C THR A 776 -15.23 -51.65 -6.70
N VAL A 777 -14.40 -50.84 -6.04
CA VAL A 777 -13.27 -51.33 -5.25
C VAL A 777 -13.80 -52.01 -3.98
N PRO A 778 -13.52 -53.32 -3.75
CA PRO A 778 -14.22 -54.10 -2.73
C PRO A 778 -13.86 -53.78 -1.27
N GLY A 779 -12.78 -53.05 -1.01
CA GLY A 779 -12.30 -52.77 0.34
C GLY A 779 -11.23 -51.68 0.40
N PRO A 780 -10.72 -51.37 1.61
CA PRO A 780 -9.75 -50.31 1.83
C PRO A 780 -8.48 -50.45 0.97
N ILE A 781 -7.92 -49.32 0.56
CA ILE A 781 -6.78 -49.25 -0.36
C ILE A 781 -5.49 -49.61 0.38
N VAL A 782 -4.74 -50.57 -0.16
CA VAL A 782 -3.39 -50.94 0.30
C VAL A 782 -2.34 -50.24 -0.57
N SER A 783 -2.54 -50.27 -1.88
CA SER A 783 -1.69 -49.62 -2.87
C SER A 783 -2.54 -49.18 -4.05
N ALA A 784 -2.23 -48.02 -4.63
CA ALA A 784 -2.82 -47.61 -5.90
C ALA A 784 -1.75 -46.99 -6.80
N LYS A 785 -1.64 -47.49 -8.02
CA LYS A 785 -0.74 -46.94 -9.04
C LYS A 785 -1.51 -46.36 -10.21
N LEU A 786 -1.33 -45.08 -10.51
CA LEU A 786 -1.78 -44.52 -11.78
C LEU A 786 -0.84 -45.00 -12.88
N ARG A 787 -1.42 -45.56 -13.94
CA ARG A 787 -0.75 -45.98 -15.16
C ARG A 787 -1.27 -45.19 -16.35
N MET A 788 -0.36 -44.51 -17.05
CA MET A 788 -0.66 -43.85 -18.32
C MET A 788 0.34 -44.29 -19.39
N TYR A 789 -0.15 -44.62 -20.58
CA TYR A 789 0.71 -45.08 -21.68
C TYR A 789 1.21 -43.90 -22.51
N GLN A 790 2.52 -43.72 -22.54
CA GLN A 790 3.16 -42.61 -23.24
C GLN A 790 3.33 -42.90 -24.73
N ARG A 791 2.99 -41.95 -25.60
CA ARG A 791 3.17 -42.03 -27.06
C ARG A 791 4.45 -41.38 -27.57
N THR A 792 4.90 -40.33 -26.89
CA THR A 792 6.10 -39.59 -27.31
C THR A 792 7.38 -40.37 -27.04
N ARG A 793 8.46 -39.92 -27.66
CA ARG A 793 9.81 -40.47 -27.50
C ARG A 793 10.69 -39.72 -26.48
N TYR A 794 10.11 -38.78 -25.74
CA TYR A 794 10.83 -37.86 -24.85
C TYR A 794 10.61 -38.28 -23.40
N GLU A 795 11.64 -38.20 -22.57
CA GLU A 795 11.51 -38.36 -21.11
C GLU A 795 11.40 -36.98 -20.48
N ASP A 796 10.50 -36.83 -19.51
CA ASP A 796 10.38 -35.59 -18.75
C ASP A 796 9.65 -35.84 -17.42
N LEU A 797 9.78 -34.92 -16.46
CA LEU A 797 9.12 -35.04 -15.16
C LEU A 797 7.63 -34.70 -15.26
N ARG A 798 6.76 -35.51 -14.67
CA ARG A 798 5.31 -35.28 -14.60
C ARG A 798 4.78 -35.55 -13.21
N VAL A 799 3.89 -34.68 -12.77
CA VAL A 799 3.35 -34.59 -11.42
C VAL A 799 1.84 -34.76 -11.45
N ILE A 800 1.31 -35.48 -10.48
CA ILE A 800 -0.11 -35.59 -10.17
C ILE A 800 -0.46 -34.56 -9.10
N TYR A 801 -1.51 -33.79 -9.35
CA TYR A 801 -2.13 -32.89 -8.39
C TYR A 801 -3.56 -33.35 -8.09
N ASP A 802 -4.03 -33.12 -6.87
CA ASP A 802 -5.46 -33.17 -6.58
C ASP A 802 -6.20 -32.02 -7.27
N VAL A 803 -7.52 -32.18 -7.40
CA VAL A 803 -8.41 -31.19 -7.99
C VAL A 803 -9.42 -30.78 -6.92
N ALA A 804 -9.69 -29.48 -6.81
CA ALA A 804 -10.50 -28.91 -5.73
C ALA A 804 -11.95 -29.42 -5.71
N ASP A 805 -12.47 -29.89 -6.86
CA ASP A 805 -13.78 -30.52 -6.95
C ASP A 805 -13.91 -31.51 -8.12
N ASP A 806 -14.92 -32.37 -7.99
CA ASP A 806 -15.19 -33.48 -8.89
C ASP A 806 -16.36 -33.16 -9.85
N SER A 807 -16.76 -31.89 -9.99
CA SER A 807 -17.96 -31.49 -10.74
C SER A 807 -17.76 -31.38 -12.25
N TRP A 808 -16.50 -31.32 -12.72
CA TRP A 808 -16.21 -31.15 -14.14
C TRP A 808 -16.74 -32.31 -14.99
N VAL A 809 -17.24 -31.99 -16.18
CA VAL A 809 -17.77 -32.97 -17.14
C VAL A 809 -16.86 -33.00 -18.35
N GLU A 810 -16.48 -34.20 -18.79
CA GLU A 810 -15.54 -34.42 -19.89
C GLU A 810 -15.89 -33.70 -21.18
N SER A 811 -17.17 -33.69 -21.56
CA SER A 811 -17.64 -33.03 -22.79
C SER A 811 -17.75 -31.51 -22.66
N GLU A 812 -17.53 -30.94 -21.47
CA GLU A 812 -17.72 -29.51 -21.17
C GLU A 812 -16.44 -28.83 -20.65
N ILE A 813 -15.44 -29.58 -20.20
CA ILE A 813 -14.21 -29.01 -19.67
C ILE A 813 -13.39 -28.32 -20.78
N THR A 814 -12.88 -27.13 -20.45
CA THR A 814 -12.10 -26.24 -21.30
C THR A 814 -11.06 -25.55 -20.42
N TRP A 815 -10.14 -24.78 -21.00
CA TRP A 815 -9.17 -24.02 -20.19
C TRP A 815 -9.83 -23.03 -19.23
N ASN A 816 -10.94 -22.40 -19.66
CA ASN A 816 -11.59 -21.32 -18.92
C ASN A 816 -12.50 -21.80 -17.78
N ASN A 817 -12.97 -23.04 -17.81
CA ASN A 817 -13.84 -23.61 -16.77
C ASN A 817 -13.23 -24.83 -16.06
N LYS A 818 -11.95 -25.15 -16.31
CA LYS A 818 -11.25 -26.22 -15.60
C LYS A 818 -11.23 -25.94 -14.09
N PRO A 819 -11.43 -26.96 -13.24
CA PRO A 819 -11.28 -26.79 -11.80
C PRO A 819 -9.80 -26.52 -11.46
N SER A 820 -9.59 -25.80 -10.36
CA SER A 820 -8.26 -25.58 -9.80
C SER A 820 -7.68 -26.88 -9.27
N TYR A 821 -6.37 -27.04 -9.42
CA TYR A 821 -5.59 -28.08 -8.77
C TYR A 821 -4.82 -27.49 -7.60
N GLU A 822 -4.53 -28.27 -6.56
CA GLU A 822 -3.93 -27.75 -5.32
C GLU A 822 -2.55 -28.38 -5.08
N ASN A 823 -2.53 -29.51 -4.40
CA ASN A 823 -1.36 -30.14 -3.81
C ASN A 823 -0.75 -31.22 -4.70
N GLU A 824 0.57 -31.22 -4.81
CA GLU A 824 1.31 -32.32 -5.43
C GLU A 824 1.13 -33.62 -4.62
N ARG A 825 0.74 -34.69 -5.31
CA ARG A 825 0.53 -36.03 -4.72
C ARG A 825 1.63 -37.01 -5.05
N SER A 826 2.20 -36.92 -6.25
CA SER A 826 3.22 -37.87 -6.73
C SER A 826 3.90 -37.36 -7.99
N SER A 827 5.15 -37.78 -8.24
CA SER A 827 5.88 -37.42 -9.45
C SER A 827 6.67 -38.60 -10.03
N VAL A 828 6.83 -38.62 -11.36
CA VAL A 828 7.64 -39.62 -12.07
C VAL A 828 8.34 -38.98 -13.25
N THR A 829 9.57 -39.42 -13.54
CA THR A 829 10.19 -39.18 -14.85
C THR A 829 9.60 -40.19 -15.83
N THR A 830 8.90 -39.70 -16.86
CA THR A 830 8.16 -40.55 -17.77
C THR A 830 9.08 -41.36 -18.66
N ILE A 831 8.62 -42.55 -19.06
CA ILE A 831 9.40 -43.47 -19.90
C ILE A 831 8.80 -43.51 -21.31
N PRO A 832 9.58 -43.18 -22.36
CA PRO A 832 9.13 -43.21 -23.75
C PRO A 832 8.46 -44.53 -24.17
N SER A 833 7.33 -44.42 -24.88
CA SER A 833 6.66 -45.55 -25.56
C SER A 833 6.30 -46.74 -24.65
N THR A 834 5.95 -46.47 -23.39
CA THR A 834 5.52 -47.47 -22.41
C THR A 834 4.62 -46.85 -21.33
N TRP A 835 4.16 -47.68 -20.38
CA TRP A 835 3.47 -47.23 -19.18
C TRP A 835 4.42 -46.42 -18.27
N SER A 836 3.99 -45.23 -17.88
CA SER A 836 4.52 -44.51 -16.72
C SER A 836 3.64 -44.81 -15.50
N GLU A 837 4.27 -44.99 -14.34
CA GLU A 837 3.62 -45.37 -13.08
C GLU A 837 3.89 -44.34 -11.99
N TRP A 838 2.82 -43.82 -11.38
CA TRP A 838 2.90 -42.99 -10.18
C TRP A 838 2.31 -43.75 -9.00
N ASP A 839 2.91 -43.62 -7.82
CA ASP A 839 2.28 -44.04 -6.58
C ASP A 839 1.22 -43.00 -6.20
N ALA A 840 -0.05 -43.39 -6.23
CA ALA A 840 -1.20 -42.56 -5.88
C ALA A 840 -1.91 -43.10 -4.63
N SER A 841 -1.25 -43.98 -3.85
CA SER A 841 -1.90 -44.77 -2.79
C SER A 841 -2.57 -43.90 -1.72
N SER A 842 -1.90 -42.84 -1.25
CA SER A 842 -2.44 -41.93 -0.23
C SER A 842 -3.67 -41.15 -0.72
N TYR A 843 -3.60 -40.60 -1.94
CA TYR A 843 -4.71 -39.86 -2.53
C TYR A 843 -5.90 -40.76 -2.84
N VAL A 844 -5.66 -41.96 -3.39
CA VAL A 844 -6.72 -42.93 -3.66
C VAL A 844 -7.35 -43.45 -2.37
N ALA A 845 -6.56 -43.67 -1.30
CA ALA A 845 -7.09 -44.03 0.01
C ALA A 845 -7.94 -42.90 0.63
N GLN A 846 -7.50 -41.64 0.47
CA GLN A 846 -8.24 -40.47 0.93
C GLN A 846 -9.63 -40.42 0.29
N GLU A 847 -9.71 -40.41 -1.04
CA GLU A 847 -11.02 -40.29 -1.69
C GLU A 847 -11.88 -41.55 -1.57
N TYR A 848 -11.26 -42.74 -1.49
CA TYR A 848 -12.01 -43.97 -1.19
C TYR A 848 -12.78 -43.88 0.15
N ASN A 849 -12.20 -43.21 1.15
CA ASN A 849 -12.82 -42.98 2.45
C ASN A 849 -13.80 -41.79 2.45
N ASN A 850 -13.77 -40.97 1.39
CA ASN A 850 -14.63 -39.82 1.20
C ASN A 850 -15.82 -40.17 0.28
N ASP A 851 -15.86 -39.65 -0.94
CA ASP A 851 -16.97 -39.81 -1.89
C ASP A 851 -16.74 -40.93 -2.92
N LYS A 852 -15.55 -41.55 -2.90
CA LYS A 852 -15.11 -42.60 -3.82
C LYS A 852 -14.94 -42.15 -5.26
N VAL A 853 -14.79 -40.85 -5.50
CA VAL A 853 -14.46 -40.31 -6.82
C VAL A 853 -13.06 -39.71 -6.74
N ILE A 854 -12.25 -40.00 -7.75
CA ILE A 854 -10.92 -39.41 -7.88
C ILE A 854 -10.99 -38.38 -8.99
N SER A 855 -10.54 -37.15 -8.74
CA SER A 855 -10.37 -36.10 -9.74
C SER A 855 -8.95 -35.55 -9.66
N MET A 856 -8.14 -35.79 -10.69
CA MET A 856 -6.72 -35.42 -10.67
C MET A 856 -6.29 -34.65 -11.91
N ALA A 857 -5.30 -33.77 -11.74
CA ALA A 857 -4.63 -33.06 -12.82
C ALA A 857 -3.18 -33.55 -12.98
N ILE A 858 -2.71 -33.66 -14.23
CA ILE A 858 -1.33 -34.06 -14.56
C ILE A 858 -0.68 -32.98 -15.41
N LYS A 859 0.51 -32.55 -14.97
CA LYS A 859 1.36 -31.59 -15.69
C LYS A 859 2.84 -31.75 -15.31
N ASP A 860 3.73 -31.06 -16.00
CA ASP A 860 5.11 -30.84 -15.56
C ASP A 860 5.19 -29.79 -14.44
N PRO A 861 6.14 -29.93 -13.49
CA PRO A 861 6.32 -28.98 -12.39
C PRO A 861 7.03 -27.69 -12.82
N ALA A 862 7.82 -27.75 -13.90
CA ALA A 862 8.52 -26.60 -14.48
C ALA A 862 8.53 -26.72 -16.01
N ASN A 863 8.42 -25.58 -16.71
CA ASN A 863 8.26 -25.55 -18.16
C ASN A 863 9.57 -25.97 -18.84
N SER A 864 9.66 -27.26 -19.18
CA SER A 864 10.78 -27.84 -19.92
C SER A 864 10.69 -27.51 -21.43
N GLY A 865 9.57 -26.97 -21.89
CA GLY A 865 9.22 -26.83 -23.30
C GLY A 865 8.80 -28.14 -23.97
N ILE A 866 8.93 -29.29 -23.30
CA ILE A 866 8.68 -30.63 -23.84
C ILE A 866 7.25 -31.06 -23.54
N GLY A 867 6.48 -31.36 -24.59
CA GLY A 867 5.15 -31.96 -24.46
C GLY A 867 5.22 -33.49 -24.40
N ILE A 868 4.43 -34.09 -23.52
CA ILE A 868 4.27 -35.55 -23.44
C ILE A 868 2.84 -35.89 -23.85
N ASP A 869 2.71 -36.77 -24.85
CA ASP A 869 1.42 -37.24 -25.35
C ASP A 869 1.08 -38.60 -24.75
N TRP A 870 -0.17 -38.76 -24.34
CA TRP A 870 -0.74 -39.94 -23.69
C TRP A 870 -1.84 -40.52 -24.56
N TYR A 871 -2.06 -41.84 -24.47
CA TYR A 871 -3.32 -42.42 -24.96
C TYR A 871 -4.47 -42.01 -24.05
N SER A 872 -5.60 -41.68 -24.66
CA SER A 872 -6.87 -41.50 -23.98
C SER A 872 -7.71 -42.78 -24.00
N LYS A 873 -8.87 -42.75 -23.36
CA LYS A 873 -9.82 -43.87 -23.40
C LYS A 873 -10.47 -44.09 -24.77
N GLU A 874 -10.49 -43.09 -25.65
CA GLU A 874 -11.00 -43.19 -27.03
C GLU A 874 -10.03 -43.93 -27.97
N PHE A 875 -8.82 -44.26 -27.53
CA PHE A 875 -7.82 -44.89 -28.38
C PHE A 875 -8.15 -46.37 -28.69
N GLU A 876 -8.16 -46.73 -29.98
CA GLU A 876 -8.66 -48.02 -30.48
C GLU A 876 -7.90 -49.26 -29.95
N ASP A 877 -6.62 -49.14 -29.57
CA ASP A 877 -5.84 -50.28 -29.03
C ASP A 877 -6.06 -50.51 -27.52
N ASN A 878 -7.01 -49.80 -26.89
CA ASN A 878 -7.48 -50.03 -25.52
C ASN A 878 -6.37 -49.98 -24.45
N LEU A 879 -5.55 -48.91 -24.48
CA LEU A 879 -4.54 -48.58 -23.46
C LEU A 879 -4.90 -47.28 -22.70
N PRO A 880 -6.11 -47.18 -22.12
CA PRO A 880 -6.55 -45.99 -21.39
C PRO A 880 -5.71 -45.76 -20.12
N PRO A 881 -5.71 -44.54 -19.57
CA PRO A 881 -5.32 -44.33 -18.19
C PRO A 881 -6.07 -45.28 -17.24
N GLN A 882 -5.36 -45.86 -16.28
CA GLN A 882 -5.91 -46.82 -15.34
C GLN A 882 -5.26 -46.72 -13.96
N LEU A 883 -6.02 -47.02 -12.91
CA LEU A 883 -5.50 -47.26 -11.57
C LEU A 883 -5.36 -48.76 -11.35
N VAL A 884 -4.16 -49.21 -10.99
CA VAL A 884 -3.92 -50.57 -10.48
C VAL A 884 -4.01 -50.51 -8.98
N ILE A 885 -5.10 -51.05 -8.41
CA ILE A 885 -5.41 -50.95 -6.99
C ILE A 885 -5.26 -52.32 -6.34
N GLU A 886 -4.42 -52.39 -5.31
CA GLU A 886 -4.45 -53.47 -4.34
C GLU A 886 -5.31 -53.05 -3.15
N TYR A 887 -6.28 -53.87 -2.78
CA TYR A 887 -7.20 -53.61 -1.69
C TYR A 887 -7.15 -54.71 -0.66
N TYR A 888 -7.59 -54.40 0.56
CA TYR A 888 -7.80 -55.38 1.62
C TYR A 888 -9.23 -55.93 1.57
N ASP A 889 -9.38 -57.26 1.56
CA ASP A 889 -10.70 -57.91 1.64
C ASP A 889 -11.05 -58.15 3.12
N GLU A 890 -11.96 -57.34 3.64
CA GLU A 890 -12.44 -57.45 5.00
C GLU A 890 -13.09 -58.82 5.31
N ALA A 891 -13.56 -59.57 4.29
CA ALA A 891 -14.11 -60.91 4.46
C ALA A 891 -13.04 -61.99 4.73
N LEU A 892 -11.78 -61.77 4.32
CA LEU A 892 -10.65 -62.66 4.65
C LEU A 892 -10.17 -62.52 6.10
N GLY A 893 -10.64 -61.50 6.82
CA GLY A 893 -10.41 -61.33 8.26
C GLY A 893 -11.39 -62.11 9.16
N ILE A 894 -12.36 -62.83 8.58
CA ILE A 894 -13.33 -63.60 9.35
C ILE A 894 -12.82 -65.03 9.54
N GLU A 895 -12.03 -65.26 10.61
CA GLU A 895 -12.14 -66.54 11.28
C GLU A 895 -13.59 -66.67 11.81
N TYR A 896 -14.39 -67.49 11.13
CA TYR A 896 -15.73 -67.87 11.57
C TYR A 896 -15.64 -68.57 12.94
N ASN A 897 -15.76 -67.79 14.02
CA ASN A 897 -16.15 -68.32 15.32
C ASN A 897 -17.64 -68.01 15.53
N ASP A 898 -18.46 -69.01 15.20
CA ASP A 898 -19.91 -69.02 15.25
C ASP A 898 -20.45 -68.94 16.71
N ARG A 899 -20.30 -67.78 17.36
CA ARG A 899 -20.84 -67.51 18.70
C ARG A 899 -21.55 -66.16 18.75
N THR A 900 -22.83 -66.14 18.40
CA THR A 900 -23.69 -64.96 18.57
C THR A 900 -23.82 -64.57 20.06
N VAL A 901 -23.45 -63.32 20.37
CA VAL A 901 -23.65 -62.67 21.68
C VAL A 901 -25.14 -62.52 21.98
N ALA A 902 -25.56 -62.89 23.20
CA ALA A 902 -26.93 -62.74 23.67
C ALA A 902 -27.02 -61.80 24.87
N LEU A 903 -28.06 -60.95 24.87
CA LEU A 903 -28.44 -60.06 25.98
C LEU A 903 -29.75 -60.57 26.60
N TYR A 904 -29.75 -60.90 27.88
CA TYR A 904 -30.97 -61.37 28.57
C TYR A 904 -31.00 -61.03 30.07
N PRO A 905 -32.18 -60.75 30.65
CA PRO A 905 -33.45 -60.53 29.96
C PRO A 905 -33.38 -59.25 29.10
N ASN A 906 -34.18 -59.21 28.05
CA ASN A 906 -34.33 -58.04 27.19
C ASN A 906 -35.78 -58.03 26.68
N PRO A 907 -36.70 -57.24 27.28
CA PRO A 907 -36.43 -56.08 28.15
C PRO A 907 -35.80 -56.39 29.51
N ALA A 908 -35.01 -55.45 30.05
CA ALA A 908 -34.35 -55.51 31.36
C ALA A 908 -34.87 -54.39 32.28
N THR A 909 -34.98 -54.64 33.58
CA THR A 909 -35.48 -53.61 34.53
C THR A 909 -34.31 -52.94 35.27
N ASN A 910 -33.52 -53.71 36.03
CA ASN A 910 -32.38 -53.18 36.80
C ASN A 910 -31.03 -53.70 36.31
N GLN A 911 -31.01 -54.83 35.61
CA GLN A 911 -29.78 -55.47 35.13
C GLN A 911 -30.08 -56.35 33.93
N PHE A 912 -29.08 -56.54 33.06
CA PHE A 912 -29.09 -57.58 32.03
C PHE A 912 -27.78 -58.36 32.08
N SER A 913 -27.81 -59.62 31.64
CA SER A 913 -26.63 -60.44 31.44
C SER A 913 -26.23 -60.41 29.98
N ILE A 914 -24.94 -60.26 29.74
CA ILE A 914 -24.31 -60.45 28.44
C ILE A 914 -23.56 -61.77 28.45
N SER A 915 -23.81 -62.62 27.46
CA SER A 915 -23.12 -63.90 27.30
C SER A 915 -22.30 -63.95 26.02
N ARG A 916 -21.20 -64.70 26.05
CA ARG A 916 -20.28 -64.99 24.94
C ARG A 916 -19.54 -63.76 24.42
N ALA A 917 -19.24 -62.81 25.31
CA ALA A 917 -18.57 -61.55 24.98
C ALA A 917 -17.30 -61.29 25.84
N ALA A 918 -16.69 -62.33 26.44
CA ALA A 918 -15.47 -62.17 27.24
C ALA A 918 -14.36 -61.49 26.44
N GLY A 919 -13.70 -60.51 27.04
CA GLY A 919 -12.65 -59.69 26.43
C GLY A 919 -13.17 -58.43 25.70
N ALA A 920 -14.44 -58.37 25.32
CA ALA A 920 -14.98 -57.30 24.50
C ALA A 920 -15.12 -55.96 25.27
N ASN A 921 -14.79 -54.85 24.60
CA ASN A 921 -15.11 -53.51 25.06
C ASN A 921 -16.57 -53.19 24.74
N MET A 922 -17.39 -53.02 25.77
CA MET A 922 -18.81 -52.67 25.65
C MET A 922 -19.03 -51.18 25.85
N ALA A 923 -19.85 -50.58 24.99
CA ALA A 923 -20.36 -49.22 25.13
C ALA A 923 -21.88 -49.19 24.90
N ILE A 924 -22.64 -48.53 25.78
CA ILE A 924 -24.09 -48.40 25.67
C ILE A 924 -24.44 -46.96 25.34
N TYR A 925 -25.21 -46.76 24.28
CA TYR A 925 -25.68 -45.46 23.82
C TYR A 925 -27.21 -45.37 23.91
N ASN A 926 -27.72 -44.18 24.22
CA ASN A 926 -29.17 -43.93 24.09
C ASN A 926 -29.57 -43.73 22.61
N VAL A 927 -30.87 -43.58 22.33
CA VAL A 927 -31.39 -43.40 20.96
C VAL A 927 -30.88 -42.15 20.23
N LEU A 928 -30.33 -41.16 20.96
CA LEU A 928 -29.74 -39.94 20.39
C LEU A 928 -28.24 -40.09 20.11
N GLY A 929 -27.65 -41.29 20.33
CA GLY A 929 -26.23 -41.54 20.12
C GLY A 929 -25.32 -41.09 21.26
N LYS A 930 -25.86 -40.63 22.40
CA LYS A 930 -25.05 -40.24 23.57
C LYS A 930 -24.59 -41.48 24.34
N LEU A 931 -23.29 -41.56 24.63
CA LEU A 931 -22.70 -42.62 25.45
C LEU A 931 -23.21 -42.53 26.90
N VAL A 932 -23.68 -43.66 27.43
CA VAL A 932 -24.27 -43.77 28.77
C VAL A 932 -23.44 -44.67 29.69
N LEU A 933 -22.78 -45.70 29.14
CA LEU A 933 -21.90 -46.58 29.88
C LEU A 933 -20.81 -47.14 28.97
N LYS A 934 -19.58 -47.27 29.48
CA LYS A 934 -18.49 -47.98 28.82
C LYS A 934 -17.81 -48.90 29.84
N THR A 935 -17.62 -50.16 29.49
CA THR A 935 -16.99 -51.16 30.36
C THR A 935 -16.40 -52.31 29.54
N GLN A 936 -15.41 -53.01 30.07
CA GLN A 936 -14.87 -54.21 29.46
C GLN A 936 -15.53 -55.45 30.05
N ILE A 937 -15.94 -56.37 29.19
CA ILE A 937 -16.51 -57.65 29.61
C ILE A 937 -15.36 -58.61 29.91
N GLN A 938 -15.25 -59.06 31.15
CA GLN A 938 -14.16 -59.94 31.58
C GLN A 938 -14.54 -61.42 31.47
N ASP A 939 -15.80 -61.74 31.78
CA ASP A 939 -16.28 -63.12 31.84
C ASP A 939 -17.18 -63.49 30.64
N ASN A 940 -17.27 -64.79 30.36
CA ASN A 940 -18.12 -65.30 29.27
C ASN A 940 -19.62 -65.13 29.55
N GLU A 941 -20.00 -64.84 30.79
CA GLU A 941 -21.34 -64.41 31.18
C GLU A 941 -21.17 -63.36 32.29
N GLN A 942 -21.54 -62.11 32.02
CA GLN A 942 -21.36 -60.98 32.94
C GLN A 942 -22.66 -60.22 33.10
N THR A 943 -23.02 -59.93 34.35
CA THR A 943 -24.20 -59.11 34.68
C THR A 943 -23.82 -57.64 34.68
N ILE A 944 -24.62 -56.82 34.01
CA ILE A 944 -24.47 -55.37 33.91
C ILE A 944 -25.65 -54.70 34.61
N ASP A 945 -25.35 -53.88 35.62
CA ASP A 945 -26.33 -53.05 36.31
C ASP A 945 -26.69 -51.83 35.45
N VAL A 946 -27.98 -51.64 35.24
CA VAL A 946 -28.59 -50.54 34.49
C VAL A 946 -29.72 -49.87 35.29
N SER A 947 -29.78 -50.09 36.60
CA SER A 947 -30.82 -49.54 37.49
C SER A 947 -30.90 -48.02 37.50
N GLN A 948 -29.84 -47.33 37.08
CA GLN A 948 -29.79 -45.87 36.96
C GLN A 948 -30.22 -45.35 35.58
N PHE A 949 -30.56 -46.25 34.63
CA PHE A 949 -30.92 -45.86 33.28
C PHE A 949 -32.43 -45.59 33.23
N ASN A 950 -32.83 -44.53 32.54
CA ASN A 950 -34.25 -44.26 32.31
C ASN A 950 -34.84 -45.31 31.37
N SER A 951 -36.12 -45.68 31.57
CA SER A 951 -36.85 -46.59 30.67
C SER A 951 -36.77 -46.11 29.21
N GLY A 952 -36.49 -47.02 28.28
CA GLY A 952 -36.30 -46.69 26.88
C GLY A 952 -35.44 -47.69 26.09
N ILE A 953 -35.17 -47.35 24.83
CA ILE A 953 -34.32 -48.17 23.94
C ILE A 953 -32.88 -47.67 24.00
N TYR A 954 -31.95 -48.60 24.10
CA TYR A 954 -30.51 -48.37 24.07
C TYR A 954 -29.83 -49.28 23.04
N PHE A 955 -28.64 -48.88 22.59
CA PHE A 955 -27.79 -49.65 21.69
C PHE A 955 -26.51 -50.04 22.43
N VAL A 956 -26.32 -51.34 22.61
CA VAL A 956 -25.11 -51.93 23.18
C VAL A 956 -24.17 -52.25 22.03
N ARG A 957 -23.08 -51.50 21.90
CA ARG A 957 -21.98 -51.77 20.99
C ARG A 957 -20.90 -52.56 21.71
N LEU A 958 -20.43 -53.62 21.08
CA LEU A 958 -19.34 -54.46 21.56
C LEU A 958 -18.25 -54.42 20.51
N ASN A 959 -17.02 -54.13 20.94
CA ASN A 959 -15.83 -54.24 20.13
C ASN A 959 -14.95 -55.33 20.74
N ASN A 960 -14.83 -56.45 20.05
CA ASN A 960 -13.89 -57.51 20.41
C ASN A 960 -12.77 -57.53 19.35
N ASN A 961 -11.64 -56.89 19.67
CA ASN A 961 -10.46 -56.82 18.81
C ASN A 961 -10.78 -56.41 17.35
N GLY A 962 -11.59 -55.36 17.18
CA GLY A 962 -11.94 -54.77 15.89
C GLY A 962 -13.30 -55.24 15.34
N ILE A 963 -13.83 -56.37 15.82
CA ILE A 963 -15.15 -56.85 15.38
C ILE A 963 -16.24 -56.13 16.18
N LEU A 964 -16.97 -55.26 15.50
CA LEU A 964 -18.09 -54.48 16.05
C LEU A 964 -19.42 -55.25 15.95
N SER A 965 -20.08 -55.47 17.08
CA SER A 965 -21.44 -55.98 17.14
C SER A 965 -22.34 -54.99 17.89
N THR A 966 -23.48 -54.63 17.28
CA THR A 966 -24.49 -53.79 17.92
C THR A 966 -25.73 -54.60 18.26
N LYS A 967 -26.22 -54.49 19.50
CA LYS A 967 -27.45 -55.12 19.97
C LYS A 967 -28.39 -54.08 20.55
N LYS A 968 -29.68 -54.21 20.26
CA LYS A 968 -30.73 -53.41 20.88
C LYS A 968 -31.01 -53.93 22.30
N LEU A 969 -31.02 -53.04 23.29
CA LEU A 969 -31.44 -53.30 24.67
C LEU A 969 -32.66 -52.44 24.98
N ILE A 970 -33.67 -53.02 25.62
CA ILE A 970 -34.86 -52.33 26.08
C ILE A 970 -34.80 -52.30 27.60
N ILE A 971 -34.89 -51.11 28.20
CA ILE A 971 -35.03 -50.93 29.65
C ILE A 971 -36.48 -50.58 29.97
N ASP A 972 -37.11 -51.36 30.84
CA ASP A 972 -38.50 -51.18 31.29
C ASP A 972 -38.61 -50.28 32.52
#